data_AF-A0A8C5YQU9-F1
#
_entry.id   AF-A0A8C5YQU9-F1
#
_cell.length_a   1.000
_cell.length_b   1.000
_cell.length_c   1.000
_cell.angle_alpha   90.00
_cell.angle_beta   90.00
_cell.angle_gamma   90.00
#
_symmetry.space_group_name_H-M   'P 1'
#
loop_
_entity.id
_entity.type
_entity.pdbx_description
1 polymer ?
#
loop_
_entity_poly.entity_id
_entity_poly.type
_entity_poly.pdbx_seq_one_letter_code
_entity_poly.pdbx_strand_id
1 'polypeptide(L)'
;SRRGSSGSRSLDASSHAASPAPEETRDHSLEVPVSREQLNHYRNVVENVRSELAATLVKFESAQSELRDLRSKMLSKEVSCQELKAEMENYKENNARKSSLLTSLRDRVQELEEESAALSASKIRTELTAHAAIKENQELMKRVVELEEKLQKCSKENEENKKQVSKHSRKHEEFLIQLHDSLDPDKRSEKASEEDLILKLRELCKEITFVKGQIVTLEESLNVHEMEAKANRETIVRLASEVNREQRKTASWKEEKDQLNQDLLSAMEAKEALEREVKVFQERLLAGQRAWDASKQELSLLKKSSCELEKSLKVSREVATASESQNASFREKVAGLLTGLWGMTGSTEDAILERIQEMGSQEEDGRRMVSQLEAQRAELVEQLGKVSESHQEALQRAHKAEDKLETLQGQLTHLEGELVSSDVLRDNLNFEKQKYLKFLDQLSEKMRLDRMAAELGFDMRLDVVLARAEQLVRLESSAVVENKTIAYNLQRKLKTQKERLESRELHMNLLRQKIAQLEEEKQVRSALATERDEAQLTIRKLEMKVGRMQKELNVCRESNLELKAKLADTSELKIKTLEQTKTIEHLNKSRDQLEKMKEKVEKQLSSVRAELDTAGREAEEGKERARHMLEAVTSEMKTLKRSLEDAEKREKQLADFREVVSQMLGLNMTALALPDYEIIKCLERLIHLHQHRLVSCACLKDMTSGQDRHPQGHLKLLH
;
A
#
# COMPACT_ATOMS: atom_id res chain seq x y z
N SER A 1 2.22 -40.51 40.02
CA SER A 1 1.14 -40.66 41.02
C SER A 1 0.03 -41.54 40.48
N ARG A 2 -0.44 -42.48 41.35
CA ARG A 2 -1.78 -43.11 41.48
C ARG A 2 -2.75 -43.06 40.28
N ARG A 3 -3.62 -44.04 39.98
CA ARG A 3 -4.01 -45.39 40.43
C ARG A 3 -5.30 -45.65 39.61
N GLY A 4 -5.59 -46.88 39.19
CA GLY A 4 -6.93 -47.19 38.66
C GLY A 4 -7.03 -48.49 37.89
N SER A 5 -7.14 -49.61 38.62
CA SER A 5 -7.42 -50.94 38.10
C SER A 5 -8.79 -51.38 38.59
N SER A 6 -9.59 -51.95 37.68
CA SER A 6 -10.80 -52.75 37.89
C SER A 6 -11.08 -53.45 36.55
N GLY A 7 -11.16 -54.76 36.37
CA GLY A 7 -11.46 -55.87 37.27
C GLY A 7 -12.77 -56.51 36.82
N SER A 8 -12.75 -57.72 36.25
CA SER A 8 -13.88 -58.68 36.07
C SER A 8 -13.33 -59.96 35.40
N ARG A 9 -12.83 -60.96 36.16
CA ARG A 9 -13.52 -62.16 36.68
C ARG A 9 -14.15 -63.07 35.61
N SER A 10 -13.37 -64.09 35.23
CA SER A 10 -13.84 -65.37 34.70
C SER A 10 -14.41 -66.23 35.84
N LEU A 11 -15.54 -66.90 35.58
CA LEU A 11 -16.11 -67.96 36.39
C LEU A 11 -16.35 -69.16 35.48
N ASP A 12 -15.45 -70.14 35.56
CA ASP A 12 -15.69 -71.52 35.17
C ASP A 12 -16.17 -72.30 36.39
N ALA A 13 -17.28 -73.02 36.24
CA ALA A 13 -17.65 -74.15 37.10
C ALA A 13 -18.69 -75.05 36.40
N SER A 14 -18.20 -76.19 35.92
CA SER A 14 -18.68 -77.55 36.21
C SER A 14 -20.18 -77.88 36.09
N SER A 15 -20.50 -78.90 35.28
CA SER A 15 -20.95 -80.20 35.82
C SER A 15 -21.21 -81.24 34.73
N HIS A 16 -20.68 -82.44 35.01
CA HIS A 16 -21.04 -83.72 34.40
C HIS A 16 -22.49 -84.11 34.72
N ALA A 17 -23.17 -84.79 33.81
CA ALA A 17 -24.09 -85.88 34.15
C ALA A 17 -24.31 -86.79 32.94
N ALA A 18 -24.00 -88.07 33.15
CA ALA A 18 -24.31 -89.19 32.27
C ALA A 18 -25.79 -89.60 32.40
N SER A 19 -26.28 -90.31 31.38
CA SER A 19 -27.63 -90.81 31.13
C SER A 19 -28.35 -91.47 32.32
N PRO A 20 -29.69 -91.61 32.21
CA PRO A 20 -30.19 -92.98 32.08
C PRO A 20 -31.31 -93.17 31.05
N ALA A 21 -31.53 -94.45 30.73
CA ALA A 21 -32.51 -95.05 29.82
C ALA A 21 -33.98 -94.70 30.16
N PRO A 22 -34.92 -94.88 29.21
CA PRO A 22 -36.35 -94.77 29.50
C PRO A 22 -36.86 -96.04 30.21
N GLU A 23 -37.53 -95.85 31.35
CA GLU A 23 -38.30 -96.87 32.03
C GLU A 23 -39.58 -97.20 31.25
N GLU A 24 -39.84 -98.50 31.07
CA GLU A 24 -41.14 -99.04 30.70
C GLU A 24 -42.17 -98.73 31.79
N THR A 25 -43.15 -97.89 31.46
CA THR A 25 -44.45 -97.87 32.15
C THR A 25 -45.52 -98.22 31.13
N ARG A 26 -45.90 -99.50 31.12
CA ARG A 26 -47.18 -99.96 30.56
C ARG A 26 -48.29 -99.36 31.39
N ASP A 27 -48.94 -98.32 30.87
CA ASP A 27 -50.32 -98.00 31.23
C ASP A 27 -51.23 -98.39 30.06
N HIS A 28 -51.89 -99.53 30.24
CA HIS A 28 -53.05 -99.90 29.45
C HIS A 28 -54.22 -98.99 29.88
N SER A 29 -54.68 -98.10 29.00
CA SER A 29 -56.02 -97.51 29.10
C SER A 29 -56.48 -96.88 27.78
N LEU A 30 -57.43 -97.58 27.14
CA LEU A 30 -58.45 -97.10 26.21
C LEU A 30 -57.98 -96.65 24.82
N GLU A 31 -57.80 -97.64 23.93
CA GLU A 31 -58.08 -97.50 22.50
C GLU A 31 -59.53 -97.04 22.30
N VAL A 32 -59.75 -95.73 22.30
CA VAL A 32 -60.85 -95.13 21.55
C VAL A 32 -60.45 -95.24 20.08
N PRO A 33 -61.31 -95.71 19.15
CA PRO A 33 -60.98 -95.70 17.74
C PRO A 33 -60.95 -94.25 17.29
N VAL A 34 -59.76 -93.63 17.37
CA VAL A 34 -59.48 -92.34 16.76
C VAL A 34 -59.77 -92.53 15.28
N SER A 35 -60.81 -91.88 14.78
CA SER A 35 -61.19 -91.98 13.38
C SER A 35 -59.98 -91.60 12.52
N ARG A 36 -59.79 -92.25 11.37
CA ARG A 36 -58.69 -91.99 10.43
C ARG A 36 -58.52 -90.49 10.14
N GLU A 37 -59.61 -89.74 10.20
CA GLU A 37 -59.68 -88.28 10.08
C GLU A 37 -58.96 -87.53 11.20
N GLN A 38 -59.13 -87.93 12.47
CA GLN A 38 -58.42 -87.33 13.60
C GLN A 38 -56.90 -87.58 13.53
N LEU A 39 -56.49 -88.78 13.12
CA LEU A 39 -55.07 -89.14 12.97
C LEU A 39 -54.40 -88.35 11.82
N ASN A 40 -55.13 -88.15 10.72
CA ASN A 40 -54.70 -87.26 9.63
C ASN A 40 -54.66 -85.79 10.06
N HIS A 41 -55.62 -85.33 10.87
CA HIS A 41 -55.62 -83.97 11.41
C HIS A 41 -54.38 -83.71 12.28
N TYR A 42 -54.04 -84.61 13.21
CA TYR A 42 -52.83 -84.48 14.02
C TYR A 42 -51.54 -84.54 13.18
N ARG A 43 -51.48 -85.39 12.14
CA ARG A 43 -50.33 -85.42 11.21
C ARG A 43 -50.16 -84.09 10.49
N ASN A 44 -51.23 -83.52 9.95
CA ASN A 44 -51.19 -82.23 9.25
C ASN A 44 -50.81 -81.08 10.19
N VAL A 45 -51.30 -81.09 11.44
CA VAL A 45 -50.90 -80.10 12.45
C VAL A 45 -49.41 -80.22 12.77
N VAL A 46 -48.88 -81.44 12.93
CA VAL A 46 -47.45 -81.66 13.18
C VAL A 46 -46.59 -81.26 11.97
N GLU A 47 -47.02 -81.56 10.74
CA GLU A 47 -46.33 -81.12 9.52
C GLU A 47 -46.35 -79.60 9.34
N ASN A 48 -47.47 -78.94 9.66
CA ASN A 48 -47.57 -77.49 9.68
C ASN A 48 -46.65 -76.88 10.73
N VAL A 49 -46.65 -77.38 11.96
CA VAL A 49 -45.75 -76.90 13.03
C VAL A 49 -44.28 -77.13 12.67
N ARG A 50 -43.94 -78.25 12.02
CA ARG A 50 -42.58 -78.50 11.51
C ARG A 50 -42.20 -77.53 10.40
N SER A 51 -43.13 -77.22 9.50
CA SER A 51 -42.91 -76.25 8.42
C SER A 51 -42.76 -74.83 8.96
N GLU A 52 -43.56 -74.44 9.95
CA GLU A 52 -43.43 -73.17 10.67
C GLU A 52 -42.11 -73.08 11.46
N LEU A 53 -41.69 -74.18 12.10
CA LEU A 53 -40.39 -74.25 12.77
C LEU A 53 -39.23 -74.11 11.77
N ALA A 54 -39.30 -74.78 10.62
CA ALA A 54 -38.30 -74.63 9.56
C ALA A 54 -38.27 -73.19 9.01
N ALA A 55 -39.43 -72.58 8.78
CA ALA A 55 -39.53 -71.20 8.31
C ALA A 55 -38.97 -70.19 9.34
N THR A 56 -39.20 -70.41 10.63
CA THR A 56 -38.65 -69.57 11.70
C THR A 56 -37.15 -69.76 11.88
N LEU A 57 -36.63 -70.98 11.71
CA LEU A 57 -35.18 -71.24 11.70
C LEU A 57 -34.48 -70.53 10.53
N VAL A 58 -35.03 -70.61 9.32
CA VAL A 58 -34.48 -69.89 8.15
C VAL A 58 -34.48 -68.37 8.38
N LYS A 59 -35.57 -67.82 8.95
CA LYS A 59 -35.63 -66.39 9.31
C LYS A 59 -34.63 -66.01 10.40
N PHE A 60 -34.38 -66.90 11.36
CA PHE A 60 -33.39 -66.68 12.39
C PHE A 60 -31.96 -66.71 11.81
N GLU A 61 -31.66 -67.66 10.93
CA GLU A 61 -30.38 -67.75 10.24
C GLU A 61 -30.13 -66.54 9.33
N SER A 62 -31.16 -66.09 8.60
CA SER A 62 -31.07 -64.88 7.76
C SER A 62 -30.80 -63.64 8.61
N ALA A 63 -31.56 -63.43 9.70
CA ALA A 63 -31.34 -62.33 10.64
C ALA A 63 -29.94 -62.40 11.31
N GLN A 64 -29.45 -63.60 11.62
CA GLN A 64 -28.10 -63.78 12.16
C GLN A 64 -27.01 -63.46 11.13
N SER A 65 -27.24 -63.76 9.85
CA SER A 65 -26.34 -63.38 8.76
C SER A 65 -26.29 -61.88 8.55
N GLU A 66 -27.44 -61.20 8.55
CA GLU A 66 -27.54 -59.75 8.46
C GLU A 66 -26.83 -59.06 9.63
N LEU A 67 -26.98 -59.60 10.85
CA LEU A 67 -26.26 -59.09 12.03
C LEU A 67 -24.74 -59.23 11.90
N ARG A 68 -24.24 -60.33 11.32
CA ARG A 68 -22.80 -60.51 11.05
C ARG A 68 -22.31 -59.51 10.01
N ASP A 69 -23.06 -59.30 8.95
CA ASP A 69 -22.74 -58.33 7.90
C ASP A 69 -22.74 -56.89 8.43
N LEU A 70 -23.74 -56.51 9.22
CA LEU A 70 -23.79 -55.20 9.87
C LEU A 70 -22.63 -54.98 10.84
N ARG A 71 -22.25 -56.00 11.62
CA ARG A 71 -21.07 -55.93 12.50
C ARG A 71 -19.78 -55.76 11.70
N SER A 72 -19.62 -56.48 10.59
CA SER A 72 -18.47 -56.33 9.70
C SER A 72 -18.40 -54.94 9.10
N LYS A 73 -19.52 -54.41 8.60
CA LYS A 73 -19.63 -53.03 8.10
C LYS A 73 -19.31 -52.01 9.19
N MET A 74 -19.82 -52.19 10.40
CA MET A 74 -19.52 -51.31 11.54
C MET A 74 -18.02 -51.32 11.87
N LEU A 75 -17.38 -52.49 11.93
CA LEU A 75 -15.93 -52.57 12.16
C LEU A 75 -15.13 -51.91 11.04
N SER A 76 -15.53 -52.06 9.78
CA SER A 76 -14.87 -51.36 8.66
C SER A 76 -15.00 -49.83 8.77
N LYS A 77 -16.14 -49.33 9.25
CA LYS A 77 -16.36 -47.90 9.50
C LYS A 77 -15.56 -47.41 10.71
N GLU A 78 -15.44 -48.21 11.76
CA GLU A 78 -14.60 -47.90 12.92
C GLU A 78 -13.12 -47.76 12.51
N VAL A 79 -12.61 -48.67 11.68
CA VAL A 79 -11.24 -48.60 11.13
C VAL A 79 -11.06 -47.33 10.29
N SER A 80 -11.98 -47.04 9.38
CA SER A 80 -11.93 -45.81 8.56
C SER A 80 -11.99 -44.54 9.42
N CYS A 81 -12.77 -44.53 10.50
CA CYS A 81 -12.80 -43.42 11.46
C CYS A 81 -11.47 -43.27 12.22
N GLN A 82 -10.79 -44.36 12.55
CA GLN A 82 -9.47 -44.33 13.19
C GLN A 82 -8.39 -43.82 12.22
N GLU A 83 -8.42 -44.23 10.96
CA GLU A 83 -7.54 -43.72 9.91
C GLU A 83 -7.73 -42.21 9.72
N LEU A 84 -8.98 -41.74 9.59
CA LEU A 84 -9.28 -40.31 9.48
C LEU A 84 -8.82 -39.51 10.73
N LYS A 85 -8.92 -40.09 11.93
CA LYS A 85 -8.38 -39.48 13.15
C LYS A 85 -6.86 -39.37 13.10
N ALA A 86 -6.17 -40.41 12.65
CA ALA A 86 -4.72 -40.40 12.51
C ALA A 86 -4.26 -39.37 11.46
N GLU A 87 -4.96 -39.28 10.33
CA GLU A 87 -4.71 -38.26 9.31
C GLU A 87 -4.93 -36.85 9.88
N MET A 88 -6.02 -36.61 10.60
CA MET A 88 -6.27 -35.32 11.24
C MET A 88 -5.17 -34.93 12.24
N GLU A 89 -4.68 -35.87 13.05
CA GLU A 89 -3.55 -35.60 13.97
C GLU A 89 -2.24 -35.33 13.22
N ASN A 90 -1.96 -36.05 12.13
CA ASN A 90 -0.83 -35.75 11.26
C ASN A 90 -0.94 -34.34 10.64
N TYR A 91 -2.14 -33.91 10.23
CA TYR A 91 -2.36 -32.54 9.75
C TYR A 91 -2.13 -31.50 10.84
N LYS A 92 -2.59 -31.74 12.07
CA LYS A 92 -2.35 -30.85 13.21
C LYS A 92 -0.87 -30.74 13.54
N GLU A 93 -0.15 -31.86 13.56
CA GLU A 93 1.29 -31.87 13.81
C GLU A 93 2.05 -31.12 12.70
N ASN A 94 1.72 -31.38 11.44
CA ASN A 94 2.32 -30.67 10.30
C ASN A 94 2.04 -29.16 10.37
N ASN A 95 0.82 -28.78 10.75
CA ASN A 95 0.47 -27.37 10.94
C ASN A 95 1.25 -26.74 12.11
N ALA A 96 1.42 -27.45 13.23
CA ALA A 96 2.22 -26.98 14.36
C ALA A 96 3.70 -26.81 13.98
N ARG A 97 4.28 -27.76 13.23
CA ARG A 97 5.66 -27.66 12.72
C ARG A 97 5.82 -26.47 11.78
N LYS A 98 4.89 -26.27 10.85
CA LYS A 98 4.88 -25.10 9.93
C LYS A 98 4.72 -23.78 10.70
N SER A 99 3.85 -23.75 11.70
CA SER A 99 3.65 -22.57 12.55
C SER A 99 4.91 -22.23 13.36
N SER A 100 5.59 -23.25 13.92
CA SER A 100 6.85 -23.06 14.65
C SER A 100 7.97 -22.55 13.73
N LEU A 101 8.07 -23.10 12.51
CA LEU A 101 9.01 -22.61 11.51
C LEU A 101 8.72 -21.15 11.11
N LEU A 102 7.45 -20.80 10.91
CA LEU A 102 7.03 -19.42 10.63
C LEU A 102 7.43 -18.47 11.76
N THR A 103 7.24 -18.85 13.03
CA THR A 103 7.68 -18.03 14.16
C THR A 103 9.19 -17.86 14.16
N SER A 104 9.96 -18.94 14.02
CA SER A 104 11.43 -18.86 13.96
C SER A 104 11.94 -17.99 12.80
N LEU A 105 11.30 -18.06 11.63
CA LEU A 105 11.64 -17.21 10.50
C LEU A 105 11.30 -15.73 10.75
N ARG A 106 10.18 -15.45 11.42
CA ARG A 106 9.83 -14.08 11.83
C ARG A 106 10.83 -13.52 12.84
N ASP A 107 11.19 -14.29 13.85
CA ASP A 107 12.20 -13.90 14.84
C ASP A 107 13.53 -13.58 14.16
N ARG A 108 13.94 -14.42 13.20
CA ARG A 108 15.17 -14.21 12.43
C ARG A 108 15.11 -12.96 11.53
N VAL A 109 13.97 -12.66 10.94
CA VAL A 109 13.78 -11.42 10.16
C VAL A 109 13.89 -10.20 11.09
N GLN A 110 13.27 -10.26 12.26
CA GLN A 110 13.35 -9.19 13.25
C GLN A 110 14.80 -8.97 13.73
N GLU A 111 15.55 -10.03 14.03
CA GLU A 111 16.97 -9.94 14.37
C GLU A 111 17.78 -9.24 13.26
N LEU A 112 17.56 -9.61 12.00
CA LEU A 112 18.25 -8.99 10.86
C LEU A 112 17.85 -7.52 10.65
N GLU A 113 16.59 -7.17 10.92
CA GLU A 113 16.12 -5.78 10.90
C GLU A 113 16.79 -4.95 12.00
N GLU A 114 16.91 -5.49 13.21
CA GLU A 114 17.60 -4.87 14.35
C GLU A 114 19.11 -4.70 14.07
N GLU A 115 19.77 -5.74 13.54
CA GLU A 115 21.16 -5.68 13.10
C GLU A 115 21.38 -4.61 12.02
N SER A 116 20.50 -4.56 11.02
CA SER A 116 20.54 -3.55 9.96
C SER A 116 20.36 -2.13 10.53
N ALA A 117 19.44 -1.93 11.48
CA ALA A 117 19.23 -0.66 12.15
C ALA A 117 20.48 -0.24 12.95
N ALA A 118 21.10 -1.17 13.68
CA ALA A 118 22.33 -0.92 14.43
C ALA A 118 23.50 -0.56 13.50
N LEU A 119 23.61 -1.24 12.35
CA LEU A 119 24.66 -1.01 11.35
C LEU A 119 24.47 0.35 10.65
N SER A 120 23.23 0.74 10.35
CA SER A 120 22.88 2.07 9.87
C SER A 120 23.24 3.16 10.88
N ALA A 121 22.90 2.97 12.17
CA ALA A 121 23.28 3.90 13.23
C ALA A 121 24.79 3.99 13.45
N SER A 122 25.52 2.88 13.29
CA SER A 122 26.99 2.85 13.29
C SER A 122 27.57 3.65 12.12
N LYS A 123 27.04 3.43 10.91
CA LYS A 123 27.44 4.15 9.70
C LYS A 123 27.23 5.65 9.81
N ILE A 124 26.08 6.10 10.32
CA ILE A 124 25.82 7.53 10.54
C ILE A 124 26.84 8.12 11.53
N ARG A 125 27.17 7.40 12.61
CA ARG A 125 28.19 7.85 13.56
C ARG A 125 29.57 7.97 12.93
N THR A 126 30.00 6.99 12.13
CA THR A 126 31.32 7.05 11.48
C THR A 126 31.39 8.14 10.42
N GLU A 127 30.32 8.36 9.66
CA GLU A 127 30.20 9.46 8.70
C GLU A 127 30.28 10.83 9.38
N LEU A 128 29.61 11.01 10.52
CA LEU A 128 29.68 12.23 11.32
C LEU A 128 31.11 12.48 11.84
N THR A 129 31.78 11.46 12.38
CA THR A 129 33.16 11.57 12.84
C THR A 129 34.11 11.91 11.68
N ALA A 130 33.92 11.29 10.51
CA ALA A 130 34.70 11.60 9.32
C ALA A 130 34.48 13.05 8.85
N HIS A 131 33.23 13.53 8.84
CA HIS A 131 32.91 14.92 8.47
C HIS A 131 33.54 15.92 9.46
N ALA A 132 33.50 15.62 10.76
CA ALA A 132 34.16 16.44 11.79
C ALA A 132 35.67 16.54 11.54
N ALA A 133 36.33 15.41 11.29
CA ALA A 133 37.77 15.37 10.99
C ALA A 133 38.13 16.10 9.68
N ILE A 134 37.29 15.99 8.64
CA ILE A 134 37.48 16.74 7.38
C ILE A 134 37.38 18.24 7.64
N LYS A 135 36.40 18.69 8.43
CA LYS A 135 36.23 20.10 8.77
C LYS A 135 37.43 20.63 9.56
N GLU A 136 37.91 19.88 10.55
CA GLU A 136 39.11 20.23 11.31
C GLU A 136 40.34 20.33 10.40
N ASN A 137 40.53 19.38 9.48
CA ASN A 137 41.60 19.45 8.48
C ASN A 137 41.51 20.69 7.58
N GLN A 138 40.30 21.07 7.16
CA GLN A 138 40.10 22.29 6.36
C GLN A 138 40.44 23.55 7.15
N GLU A 139 40.09 23.60 8.43
CA GLU A 139 40.45 24.71 9.33
C GLU A 139 41.97 24.80 9.53
N LEU A 140 42.64 23.65 9.72
CA LEU A 140 44.10 23.58 9.79
C LEU A 140 44.75 24.05 8.50
N MET A 141 44.25 23.63 7.33
CA MET A 141 44.76 24.06 6.03
C MET A 141 44.64 25.58 5.83
N LYS A 142 43.51 26.19 6.20
CA LYS A 142 43.37 27.65 6.17
C LYS A 142 44.41 28.33 7.05
N ARG A 143 44.65 27.79 8.24
CA ARG A 143 45.63 28.30 9.20
C ARG A 143 47.07 28.20 8.66
N VAL A 144 47.39 27.13 7.95
CA VAL A 144 48.68 26.96 7.26
C VAL A 144 48.86 28.06 6.21
N VAL A 145 47.86 28.29 5.35
CA VAL A 145 47.93 29.35 4.32
C VAL A 145 48.09 30.73 4.95
N GLU A 146 47.32 31.05 6.00
CA GLU A 146 47.48 32.32 6.72
C GLU A 146 48.89 32.51 7.32
N LEU A 147 49.48 31.44 7.84
CA LEU A 147 50.84 31.46 8.37
C LEU A 147 51.88 31.62 7.25
N GLU A 148 51.67 31.00 6.10
CA GLU A 148 52.51 31.16 4.91
C GLU A 148 52.46 32.61 4.38
N GLU A 149 51.29 33.22 4.30
CA GLU A 149 51.12 34.62 3.89
C GLU A 149 51.83 35.58 4.87
N LYS A 150 51.70 35.34 6.18
CA LYS A 150 52.40 36.11 7.22
C LYS A 150 53.91 35.95 7.09
N LEU A 151 54.40 34.73 6.87
CA LEU A 151 55.82 34.46 6.67
C LEU A 151 56.35 35.20 5.44
N GLN A 152 55.61 35.16 4.33
CA GLN A 152 55.99 35.83 3.08
C GLN A 152 55.99 37.35 3.24
N LYS A 153 55.04 37.91 3.99
CA LYS A 153 55.01 39.34 4.33
C LYS A 153 56.21 39.75 5.17
N CYS A 154 56.50 39.03 6.26
CA CYS A 154 57.69 39.27 7.09
C CYS A 154 58.99 39.16 6.28
N SER A 155 59.07 38.21 5.35
CA SER A 155 60.23 38.07 4.46
C SER A 155 60.40 39.29 3.55
N LYS A 156 59.32 39.78 2.92
CA LYS A 156 59.34 40.99 2.08
C LYS A 156 59.73 42.24 2.88
N GLU A 157 59.18 42.39 4.09
CA GLU A 157 59.50 43.51 4.99
C GLU A 157 60.96 43.47 5.45
N ASN A 158 61.50 42.30 5.76
CA ASN A 158 62.92 42.14 6.11
C ASN A 158 63.84 42.51 4.93
N GLU A 159 63.50 42.10 3.71
CA GLU A 159 64.26 42.50 2.51
C GLU A 159 64.18 44.01 2.23
N GLU A 160 63.01 44.64 2.42
CA GLU A 160 62.88 46.10 2.29
C GLU A 160 63.66 46.84 3.39
N ASN A 161 63.62 46.37 4.64
CA ASN A 161 64.40 46.93 5.74
C ASN A 161 65.91 46.85 5.46
N LYS A 162 66.42 45.73 4.92
CA LYS A 162 67.83 45.63 4.48
C LYS A 162 68.16 46.67 3.41
N LYS A 163 67.27 46.88 2.43
CA LYS A 163 67.45 47.91 1.39
C LYS A 163 67.48 49.33 1.98
N GLN A 164 66.56 49.65 2.89
CA GLN A 164 66.53 50.96 3.56
C GLN A 164 67.79 51.20 4.40
N VAL A 165 68.23 50.22 5.18
CA VAL A 165 69.48 50.28 5.96
C VAL A 165 70.68 50.55 5.03
N SER A 166 70.77 49.85 3.89
CA SER A 166 71.84 50.09 2.92
C SER A 166 71.81 51.50 2.31
N LYS A 167 70.60 52.05 2.07
CA LYS A 167 70.41 53.40 1.56
C LYS A 167 70.78 54.47 2.59
N HIS A 168 70.42 54.26 3.86
CA HIS A 168 70.78 55.16 4.96
C HIS A 168 72.29 55.19 5.22
N SER A 169 72.96 54.04 5.15
CA SER A 169 74.42 53.97 5.25
C SER A 169 75.11 54.80 4.15
N ARG A 170 74.67 54.70 2.88
CA ARG A 170 75.21 55.53 1.79
C ARG A 170 75.03 57.03 2.02
N LYS A 171 73.84 57.44 2.47
CA LYS A 171 73.56 58.85 2.79
C LYS A 171 74.39 59.37 3.96
N HIS A 172 74.67 58.52 4.95
CA HIS A 172 75.52 58.90 6.08
C HIS A 172 76.97 59.11 5.63
N GLU A 173 77.48 58.26 4.73
CA GLU A 173 78.78 58.43 4.07
C GLU A 173 78.85 59.76 3.30
N GLU A 174 77.82 60.07 2.50
CA GLU A 174 77.70 61.33 1.75
C GLU A 174 77.63 62.56 2.66
N PHE A 175 76.92 62.46 3.79
CA PHE A 175 76.84 63.54 4.78
C PHE A 175 78.19 63.81 5.45
N LEU A 176 78.98 62.78 5.75
CA LEU A 176 80.33 62.96 6.32
C LEU A 176 81.25 63.68 5.34
N ILE A 177 81.13 63.43 4.04
CA ILE A 177 81.87 64.14 2.99
C ILE A 177 81.43 65.61 2.92
N GLN A 178 80.13 65.88 2.92
CA GLN A 178 79.61 67.26 2.92
C GLN A 178 79.97 68.05 4.19
N LEU A 179 79.98 67.41 5.35
CA LEU A 179 80.37 68.03 6.61
C LEU A 179 81.87 68.39 6.62
N HIS A 180 82.70 67.53 6.02
CA HIS A 180 84.13 67.79 5.82
C HIS A 180 84.36 69.00 4.89
N ASP A 181 83.56 69.15 3.83
CA ASP A 181 83.67 70.27 2.88
C ASP A 181 83.11 71.60 3.44
N SER A 182 82.20 71.54 4.43
CA SER A 182 81.53 72.71 5.03
C SER A 182 82.28 73.33 6.21
N LEU A 183 83.32 72.67 6.70
CA LEU A 183 84.08 73.07 7.90
C LEU A 183 85.50 73.57 7.57
N ASP A 184 85.68 74.22 6.41
CA ASP A 184 86.87 75.04 6.13
C ASP A 184 86.75 76.40 6.87
N PRO A 185 87.51 76.66 7.96
CA PRO A 185 87.33 77.83 8.79
C PRO A 185 88.38 78.88 8.46
N ASP A 186 88.35 79.42 7.24
CA ASP A 186 89.22 80.53 6.85
C ASP A 186 88.44 81.67 6.16
N LYS A 187 87.68 82.42 6.96
CA LYS A 187 87.54 83.88 6.87
C LYS A 187 86.73 84.43 8.04
N ARG A 188 87.47 85.07 8.95
CA ARG A 188 86.95 85.83 10.09
C ARG A 188 86.31 87.15 9.64
N SER A 189 85.27 87.51 10.39
CA SER A 189 84.93 88.85 10.89
C SER A 189 84.66 89.98 9.90
N GLU A 190 83.53 90.67 10.06
CA GLU A 190 83.55 92.05 10.57
C GLU A 190 82.15 92.56 10.98
N LYS A 191 82.17 93.57 11.85
CA LYS A 191 81.04 94.13 12.60
C LYS A 191 80.05 94.84 11.68
N ALA A 192 78.77 94.46 11.74
CA ALA A 192 77.70 95.12 10.99
C ALA A 192 77.42 96.53 11.56
N SER A 193 77.44 97.54 10.69
CA SER A 193 77.04 98.93 10.91
C SER A 193 75.51 99.05 11.13
N GLU A 194 75.02 100.13 11.76
CA GLU A 194 73.57 100.41 11.89
C GLU A 194 72.87 100.51 10.52
N GLU A 195 73.58 100.93 9.46
CA GLU A 195 73.09 100.87 8.08
C GLU A 195 72.97 99.43 7.56
N ASP A 196 73.86 98.53 7.97
CA ASP A 196 73.76 97.10 7.66
C ASP A 196 72.56 96.48 8.38
N LEU A 197 72.25 96.91 9.61
CA LEU A 197 71.05 96.49 10.33
C LEU A 197 69.76 96.99 9.66
N ILE A 198 69.73 98.23 9.16
CA ILE A 198 68.57 98.77 8.42
C ILE A 198 68.42 98.10 7.05
N LEU A 199 69.53 97.79 6.36
CA LEU A 199 69.52 97.01 5.12
C LEU A 199 69.02 95.59 5.39
N LYS A 200 69.50 94.94 6.45
CA LYS A 200 69.04 93.62 6.89
C LYS A 200 67.57 93.62 7.28
N LEU A 201 67.08 94.68 7.93
CA LEU A 201 65.67 94.84 8.27
C LEU A 201 64.82 95.03 6.99
N ARG A 202 65.33 95.78 6.01
CA ARG A 202 64.68 95.93 4.69
C ARG A 202 64.66 94.62 3.90
N GLU A 203 65.74 93.85 3.94
CA GLU A 203 65.83 92.50 3.38
C GLU A 203 64.85 91.55 4.07
N LEU A 204 64.84 91.51 5.40
CA LEU A 204 63.89 90.72 6.18
C LEU A 204 62.43 91.14 5.90
N CYS A 205 62.14 92.43 5.73
CA CYS A 205 60.79 92.88 5.34
C CYS A 205 60.41 92.43 3.92
N LYS A 206 61.35 92.41 2.97
CA LYS A 206 61.16 91.87 1.63
C LYS A 206 60.97 90.34 1.67
N GLU A 207 61.73 89.64 2.49
CA GLU A 207 61.57 88.20 2.73
C GLU A 207 60.23 87.89 3.40
N ILE A 208 59.80 88.66 4.40
CA ILE A 208 58.49 88.50 5.06
C ILE A 208 57.36 88.72 4.06
N THR A 209 57.46 89.73 3.18
CA THR A 209 56.44 89.95 2.14
C THR A 209 56.46 88.87 1.07
N PHE A 210 57.64 88.36 0.69
CA PHE A 210 57.78 87.22 -0.22
C PHE A 210 57.23 85.92 0.36
N VAL A 211 57.56 85.58 1.61
CA VAL A 211 57.07 84.41 2.34
C VAL A 211 55.56 84.50 2.56
N LYS A 212 55.02 85.69 2.87
CA LYS A 212 53.57 85.91 2.90
C LYS A 212 52.91 85.64 1.54
N GLY A 213 53.53 86.06 0.44
CA GLY A 213 53.09 85.72 -0.92
C GLY A 213 53.10 84.21 -1.16
N GLN A 214 54.17 83.51 -0.76
CA GLN A 214 54.24 82.05 -0.86
C GLN A 214 53.17 81.34 -0.01
N ILE A 215 52.90 81.82 1.21
CA ILE A 215 51.85 81.30 2.07
C ILE A 215 50.49 81.43 1.37
N VAL A 216 50.17 82.59 0.79
CA VAL A 216 48.91 82.78 0.05
C VAL A 216 48.80 81.81 -1.13
N THR A 217 49.86 81.63 -1.92
CA THR A 217 49.84 80.66 -3.04
C THR A 217 49.68 79.21 -2.57
N LEU A 218 50.28 78.86 -1.42
CA LEU A 218 50.16 77.53 -0.83
C LEU A 218 48.74 77.32 -0.27
N GLU A 219 48.17 78.31 0.40
CA GLU A 219 46.77 78.30 0.88
C GLU A 219 45.77 78.13 -0.27
N GLU A 220 45.97 78.84 -1.39
CA GLU A 220 45.17 78.68 -2.60
C GLU A 220 45.29 77.26 -3.18
N SER A 221 46.51 76.73 -3.30
CA SER A 221 46.74 75.36 -3.79
C SER A 221 46.13 74.29 -2.87
N LEU A 222 46.19 74.51 -1.55
CA LEU A 222 45.61 73.61 -0.55
C LEU A 222 44.09 73.61 -0.63
N ASN A 223 43.48 74.79 -0.83
CA ASN A 223 42.03 74.91 -1.02
C ASN A 223 41.57 74.23 -2.33
N VAL A 224 42.31 74.36 -3.43
CA VAL A 224 42.02 73.64 -4.68
C VAL A 224 42.08 72.13 -4.46
N HIS A 225 43.12 71.61 -3.83
CA HIS A 225 43.22 70.19 -3.52
C HIS A 225 42.16 69.71 -2.53
N GLU A 226 41.74 70.53 -1.57
CA GLU A 226 40.64 70.21 -0.66
C GLU A 226 39.32 70.09 -1.42
N MET A 227 39.04 71.01 -2.35
CA MET A 227 37.87 70.96 -3.22
C MET A 227 37.89 69.74 -4.16
N GLU A 228 39.04 69.43 -4.76
CA GLU A 228 39.23 68.22 -5.59
C GLU A 228 39.06 66.93 -4.78
N ALA A 229 39.64 66.86 -3.58
CA ALA A 229 39.48 65.73 -2.68
C ALA A 229 38.01 65.53 -2.26
N LYS A 230 37.28 66.62 -2.07
CA LYS A 230 35.83 66.59 -1.79
C LYS A 230 35.04 66.07 -2.98
N ALA A 231 35.28 66.59 -4.18
CA ALA A 231 34.63 66.10 -5.41
C ALA A 231 34.94 64.62 -5.71
N ASN A 232 36.18 64.20 -5.44
CA ASN A 232 36.60 62.80 -5.55
C ASN A 232 35.90 61.90 -4.54
N ARG A 233 35.79 62.33 -3.27
CA ARG A 233 35.01 61.60 -2.25
C ARG A 233 33.55 61.46 -2.66
N GLU A 234 32.91 62.52 -3.15
CA GLU A 234 31.52 62.48 -3.62
C GLU A 234 31.35 61.52 -4.81
N THR A 235 32.30 61.49 -5.74
CA THR A 235 32.28 60.56 -6.87
C THR A 235 32.47 59.10 -6.43
N ILE A 236 33.38 58.84 -5.49
CA ILE A 236 33.58 57.52 -4.90
C ILE A 236 32.30 57.06 -4.19
N VAL A 237 31.64 57.92 -3.41
CA VAL A 237 30.38 57.59 -2.73
C VAL A 237 29.27 57.26 -3.74
N ARG A 238 29.17 58.03 -4.84
CA ARG A 238 28.19 57.77 -5.90
C ARG A 238 28.43 56.43 -6.58
N LEU A 239 29.67 56.15 -7.00
CA LEU A 239 30.05 54.88 -7.63
C LEU A 239 29.85 53.70 -6.66
N ALA A 240 30.20 53.86 -5.38
CA ALA A 240 29.93 52.85 -4.36
C ALA A 240 28.43 52.57 -4.22
N SER A 241 27.57 53.61 -4.30
CA SER A 241 26.12 53.43 -4.27
C SER A 241 25.58 52.72 -5.51
N GLU A 242 26.15 52.97 -6.69
CA GLU A 242 25.81 52.28 -7.94
C GLU A 242 26.25 50.82 -7.93
N VAL A 243 27.48 50.53 -7.49
CA VAL A 243 27.97 49.16 -7.30
C VAL A 243 27.08 48.40 -6.31
N ASN A 244 26.71 49.02 -5.19
CA ASN A 244 25.80 48.42 -4.22
C ASN A 244 24.39 48.20 -4.80
N ARG A 245 23.93 49.05 -5.72
CA ARG A 245 22.64 48.87 -6.41
C ARG A 245 22.72 47.70 -7.40
N GLU A 246 23.78 47.60 -8.19
CA GLU A 246 23.98 46.50 -9.13
C GLU A 246 24.25 45.17 -8.43
N GLN A 247 24.98 45.16 -7.31
CA GLN A 247 25.14 43.98 -6.47
C GLN A 247 23.80 43.49 -5.93
N ARG A 248 22.94 44.39 -5.45
CA ARG A 248 21.58 44.04 -5.00
C ARG A 248 20.74 43.46 -6.12
N LYS A 249 20.78 44.05 -7.32
CA LYS A 249 20.10 43.48 -8.50
C LYS A 249 20.65 42.11 -8.87
N THR A 250 21.97 41.95 -8.88
CA THR A 250 22.59 40.66 -9.21
C THR A 250 22.20 39.59 -8.19
N ALA A 251 22.12 39.95 -6.91
CA ALA A 251 21.60 39.07 -5.86
C ALA A 251 20.14 38.70 -6.11
N SER A 252 19.27 39.66 -6.46
CA SER A 252 17.86 39.36 -6.77
C SER A 252 17.70 38.47 -8.00
N TRP A 253 18.45 38.72 -9.08
CA TRP A 253 18.45 37.85 -10.27
C TRP A 253 18.94 36.43 -9.96
N LYS A 254 19.91 36.30 -9.05
CA LYS A 254 20.38 35.00 -8.59
C LYS A 254 19.30 34.27 -7.80
N GLU A 255 18.65 34.94 -6.85
CA GLU A 255 17.54 34.38 -6.08
C GLU A 255 16.37 33.94 -6.97
N GLU A 256 15.97 34.77 -7.94
CA GLU A 256 14.92 34.43 -8.92
C GLU A 256 15.31 33.22 -9.77
N LYS A 257 16.57 33.14 -10.22
CA LYS A 257 17.08 31.98 -10.95
C LYS A 257 17.07 30.72 -10.09
N ASP A 258 17.51 30.82 -8.84
CA ASP A 258 17.55 29.69 -7.92
C ASP A 258 16.11 29.20 -7.62
N GLN A 259 15.15 30.12 -7.46
CA GLN A 259 13.74 29.80 -7.32
C GLN A 259 13.17 29.13 -8.58
N LEU A 260 13.45 29.64 -9.78
CA LEU A 260 13.04 29.02 -11.04
C LEU A 260 13.63 27.61 -11.22
N ASN A 261 14.87 27.39 -10.81
CA ASN A 261 15.49 26.05 -10.85
C ASN A 261 14.79 25.09 -9.88
N GLN A 262 14.42 25.57 -8.69
CA GLN A 262 13.69 24.78 -7.72
C GLN A 262 12.29 24.41 -8.24
N ASP A 263 11.58 25.37 -8.83
CA ASP A 263 10.26 25.14 -9.43
C ASP A 263 10.34 24.15 -10.61
N LEU A 264 11.39 24.24 -11.44
CA LEU A 264 11.64 23.29 -12.52
C LEU A 264 11.87 21.87 -11.99
N LEU A 265 12.68 21.71 -10.94
CA LEU A 265 12.92 20.42 -10.30
C LEU A 265 11.61 19.83 -9.75
N SER A 266 10.82 20.62 -9.03
CA SER A 266 9.52 20.18 -8.52
C SER A 266 8.54 19.80 -9.65
N ALA A 267 8.53 20.54 -10.75
CA ALA A 267 7.72 20.20 -11.92
C ALA A 267 8.19 18.90 -12.60
N MET A 268 9.50 18.65 -12.66
CA MET A 268 10.06 17.40 -13.18
C MET A 268 9.68 16.20 -12.31
N GLU A 269 9.75 16.33 -10.98
CA GLU A 269 9.34 15.28 -10.04
C GLU A 269 7.85 14.95 -10.17
N ALA A 270 7.00 15.97 -10.27
CA ALA A 270 5.56 15.80 -10.50
C ALA A 270 5.29 15.11 -11.85
N LYS A 271 6.02 15.48 -12.90
CA LYS A 271 5.94 14.82 -14.20
C LYS A 271 6.34 13.34 -14.11
N GLU A 272 7.44 13.01 -13.44
CA GLU A 272 7.88 11.62 -13.27
C GLU A 272 6.88 10.79 -12.45
N ALA A 273 6.22 11.41 -11.45
CA ALA A 273 5.16 10.76 -10.70
C ALA A 273 3.96 10.42 -11.59
N LEU A 274 3.50 11.36 -12.42
CA LEU A 274 2.44 11.12 -13.39
C LEU A 274 2.84 10.06 -14.43
N GLU A 275 4.08 10.06 -14.92
CA GLU A 275 4.56 9.03 -15.84
C GLU A 275 4.55 7.62 -15.22
N ARG A 276 4.84 7.50 -13.91
CA ARG A 276 4.73 6.24 -13.17
C ARG A 276 3.27 5.80 -13.05
N GLU A 277 2.35 6.71 -12.74
CA GLU A 277 0.92 6.40 -12.68
C GLU A 277 0.37 5.94 -14.04
N VAL A 278 0.74 6.64 -15.12
CA VAL A 278 0.36 6.26 -16.49
C VAL A 278 0.83 4.83 -16.81
N LYS A 279 2.06 4.46 -16.44
CA LYS A 279 2.56 3.08 -16.63
C LYS A 279 1.74 2.06 -15.85
N VAL A 280 1.40 2.35 -14.59
CA VAL A 280 0.55 1.47 -13.77
C VAL A 280 -0.84 1.32 -14.40
N PHE A 281 -1.43 2.41 -14.91
CA PHE A 281 -2.72 2.34 -15.60
C PHE A 281 -2.65 1.53 -16.90
N GLN A 282 -1.57 1.67 -17.68
CA GLN A 282 -1.34 0.86 -18.88
C GLN A 282 -1.19 -0.63 -18.54
N GLU A 283 -0.44 -0.97 -17.49
CA GLU A 283 -0.30 -2.36 -17.03
C GLU A 283 -1.63 -2.95 -16.59
N ARG A 284 -2.44 -2.19 -15.83
CA ARG A 284 -3.80 -2.59 -15.42
C ARG A 284 -4.72 -2.78 -16.62
N LEU A 285 -4.66 -1.89 -17.61
CA LEU A 285 -5.45 -2.00 -18.83
C LEU A 285 -5.07 -3.27 -19.61
N LEU A 286 -3.77 -3.54 -19.78
CA LEU A 286 -3.29 -4.75 -20.46
C LEU A 286 -3.68 -6.03 -19.69
N ALA A 287 -3.62 -6.01 -18.36
CA ALA A 287 -4.07 -7.13 -17.54
C ALA A 287 -5.58 -7.36 -17.69
N GLY A 288 -6.38 -6.29 -17.68
CA GLY A 288 -7.82 -6.34 -17.93
C GLY A 288 -8.15 -6.88 -19.33
N GLN A 289 -7.42 -6.44 -20.35
CA GLN A 289 -7.57 -6.94 -21.73
C GLN A 289 -7.30 -8.45 -21.82
N ARG A 290 -6.20 -8.93 -21.22
CA ARG A 290 -5.87 -10.37 -21.20
C ARG A 290 -6.94 -11.19 -20.47
N ALA A 291 -7.44 -10.70 -19.33
CA ALA A 291 -8.50 -11.37 -18.58
C ALA A 291 -9.81 -11.45 -19.39
N TRP A 292 -10.16 -10.37 -20.10
CA TRP A 292 -11.32 -10.35 -20.99
C TRP A 292 -11.15 -11.31 -22.17
N ASP A 293 -9.98 -11.34 -22.80
CA ASP A 293 -9.69 -12.28 -23.89
C ASP A 293 -9.74 -13.74 -23.42
N ALA A 294 -9.23 -14.04 -22.21
CA ALA A 294 -9.34 -15.36 -21.60
C ALA A 294 -10.80 -15.76 -21.34
N SER A 295 -11.59 -14.87 -20.74
CA SER A 295 -13.03 -15.11 -20.51
C SER A 295 -13.80 -15.31 -21.82
N LYS A 296 -13.45 -14.57 -22.87
CA LYS A 296 -14.03 -14.74 -24.21
C LYS A 296 -13.69 -16.12 -24.80
N GLN A 297 -12.47 -16.60 -24.61
CA GLN A 297 -12.07 -17.95 -25.03
C GLN A 297 -12.82 -19.03 -24.24
N GLU A 298 -12.91 -18.91 -22.91
CA GLU A 298 -13.68 -19.82 -22.05
C GLU A 298 -15.15 -19.88 -22.47
N LEU A 299 -15.78 -18.73 -22.72
CA LEU A 299 -17.15 -18.66 -23.22
C LEU A 299 -17.30 -19.38 -24.57
N SER A 300 -16.31 -19.24 -25.46
CA SER A 300 -16.34 -19.93 -26.76
C SER A 300 -16.23 -21.44 -26.62
N LEU A 301 -15.42 -21.93 -25.66
CA LEU A 301 -15.29 -23.35 -25.35
C LEU A 301 -16.58 -23.89 -24.72
N LEU A 302 -17.17 -23.14 -23.78
CA LEU A 302 -18.44 -23.49 -23.14
C LEU A 302 -19.58 -23.57 -24.17
N LYS A 303 -19.62 -22.66 -25.15
CA LYS A 303 -20.60 -22.72 -26.24
C LYS A 303 -20.42 -23.97 -27.10
N LYS A 304 -19.18 -24.34 -27.43
CA LYS A 304 -18.89 -25.57 -28.20
C LYS A 304 -19.33 -26.81 -27.44
N SER A 305 -18.98 -26.93 -26.15
CA SER A 305 -19.38 -28.08 -25.33
C SER A 305 -20.90 -28.14 -25.15
N SER A 306 -21.57 -27.01 -24.98
CA SER A 306 -23.04 -26.95 -24.94
C SER A 306 -23.67 -27.45 -26.24
N CYS A 307 -23.17 -27.03 -27.40
CA CYS A 307 -23.67 -27.51 -28.69
C CYS A 307 -23.40 -29.01 -28.91
N GLU A 308 -22.26 -29.53 -28.45
CA GLU A 308 -21.96 -30.96 -28.50
C GLU A 308 -22.90 -31.78 -27.61
N LEU A 309 -23.20 -31.25 -26.41
CA LEU A 309 -24.10 -31.88 -25.45
C LEU A 309 -25.56 -31.82 -25.93
N GLU A 310 -25.98 -30.74 -26.59
CA GLU A 310 -27.28 -30.67 -27.28
C GLU A 310 -27.39 -31.69 -28.42
N LYS A 311 -26.33 -31.87 -29.21
CA LYS A 311 -26.30 -32.90 -30.26
C LYS A 311 -26.41 -34.30 -29.68
N SER A 312 -25.66 -34.61 -28.62
CA SER A 312 -25.70 -35.93 -27.98
C SER A 312 -27.05 -36.20 -27.32
N LEU A 313 -27.65 -35.18 -26.69
CA LEU A 313 -29.01 -35.25 -26.15
C LEU A 313 -30.04 -35.51 -27.25
N LYS A 314 -29.91 -34.85 -28.40
CA LYS A 314 -30.81 -35.08 -29.54
C LYS A 314 -30.70 -36.51 -30.06
N VAL A 315 -29.47 -37.00 -30.24
CA VAL A 315 -29.22 -38.39 -30.66
C VAL A 315 -29.78 -39.39 -29.64
N SER A 316 -29.56 -39.17 -28.33
CA SER A 316 -30.10 -40.09 -27.31
C SER A 316 -31.62 -40.10 -27.29
N ARG A 317 -32.26 -38.94 -27.51
CA ARG A 317 -33.71 -38.82 -27.63
C ARG A 317 -34.25 -39.56 -28.85
N GLU A 318 -33.61 -39.40 -30.01
CA GLU A 318 -33.96 -40.13 -31.23
C GLU A 318 -33.84 -41.65 -31.02
N VAL A 319 -32.76 -42.13 -30.39
CA VAL A 319 -32.58 -43.54 -30.05
C VAL A 319 -33.64 -44.04 -29.07
N ALA A 320 -33.98 -43.27 -28.04
CA ALA A 320 -35.04 -43.61 -27.10
C ALA A 320 -36.40 -43.73 -27.81
N THR A 321 -36.76 -42.78 -28.65
CA THR A 321 -38.01 -42.82 -29.43
C THR A 321 -38.04 -44.00 -30.42
N ALA A 322 -36.89 -44.33 -31.03
CA ALA A 322 -36.79 -45.50 -31.91
C ALA A 322 -36.98 -46.80 -31.12
N SER A 323 -36.35 -46.94 -29.95
CA SER A 323 -36.53 -48.10 -29.05
C SER A 323 -37.97 -48.23 -28.55
N GLU A 324 -38.60 -47.13 -28.14
CA GLU A 324 -40.02 -47.11 -27.76
C GLU A 324 -40.93 -47.57 -28.91
N SER A 325 -40.66 -47.11 -30.13
CA SER A 325 -41.41 -47.54 -31.32
C SER A 325 -41.21 -49.04 -31.64
N GLN A 326 -39.99 -49.55 -31.48
CA GLN A 326 -39.69 -50.98 -31.65
C GLN A 326 -40.39 -51.82 -30.59
N ASN A 327 -40.39 -51.38 -29.33
CA ASN A 327 -41.09 -52.03 -28.24
C ASN A 327 -42.61 -52.01 -28.45
N ALA A 328 -43.17 -50.91 -28.94
CA ALA A 328 -44.58 -50.84 -29.32
C ALA A 328 -44.92 -51.84 -30.44
N SER A 329 -44.11 -51.89 -31.51
CA SER A 329 -44.30 -52.85 -32.60
C SER A 329 -44.14 -54.31 -32.15
N PHE A 330 -43.18 -54.59 -31.25
CA PHE A 330 -43.01 -55.92 -30.68
C PHE A 330 -44.22 -56.33 -29.86
N ARG A 331 -44.73 -55.45 -28.97
CA ARG A 331 -45.95 -55.71 -28.20
C ARG A 331 -47.15 -55.95 -29.10
N GLU A 332 -47.29 -55.20 -30.19
CA GLU A 332 -48.34 -55.41 -31.18
C GLU A 332 -48.23 -56.77 -31.88
N LYS A 333 -47.02 -57.21 -32.24
CA LYS A 333 -46.78 -58.56 -32.79
C LYS A 333 -47.15 -59.65 -31.79
N VAL A 334 -46.77 -59.50 -30.52
CA VAL A 334 -47.12 -60.46 -29.46
C VAL A 334 -48.63 -60.51 -29.25
N ALA A 335 -49.30 -59.35 -29.17
CA ALA A 335 -50.76 -59.27 -29.08
C ALA A 335 -51.44 -59.93 -30.29
N GLY A 336 -50.90 -59.75 -31.50
CA GLY A 336 -51.38 -60.42 -32.72
C GLY A 336 -51.27 -61.94 -32.66
N LEU A 337 -50.14 -62.47 -32.17
CA LEU A 337 -49.95 -63.93 -31.99
C LEU A 337 -50.92 -64.51 -30.96
N LEU A 338 -51.16 -63.80 -29.85
CA LEU A 338 -52.10 -64.22 -28.80
C LEU A 338 -53.57 -64.12 -29.25
N THR A 339 -53.88 -63.29 -30.25
CA THR A 339 -55.25 -63.08 -30.74
C THR A 339 -55.77 -64.24 -31.60
N GLY A 340 -54.88 -65.01 -32.23
CA GLY A 340 -55.24 -65.94 -33.31
C GLY A 340 -56.02 -67.21 -32.94
N LEU A 341 -56.18 -67.55 -31.66
CA LEU A 341 -56.88 -68.79 -31.26
C LEU A 341 -57.99 -68.59 -30.21
N TRP A 342 -58.01 -67.47 -29.45
CA TRP A 342 -58.86 -67.38 -28.25
C TRP A 342 -59.55 -66.01 -28.02
N GLY A 343 -59.52 -65.08 -28.98
CA GLY A 343 -60.18 -63.75 -28.89
C GLY A 343 -59.22 -62.55 -28.91
N MET A 344 -59.76 -61.34 -29.04
CA MET A 344 -58.99 -60.10 -29.27
C MET A 344 -58.17 -59.70 -28.03
N THR A 345 -56.83 -59.70 -28.13
CA THR A 345 -55.92 -59.28 -27.05
C THR A 345 -55.43 -57.85 -27.30
N GLY A 346 -55.44 -56.98 -26.28
CA GLY A 346 -54.92 -55.61 -26.37
C GLY A 346 -53.38 -55.56 -26.48
N SER A 347 -52.82 -54.52 -27.11
CA SER A 347 -51.37 -54.36 -27.30
C SER A 347 -50.63 -53.74 -26.09
N THR A 348 -51.31 -53.57 -24.96
CA THR A 348 -50.71 -53.10 -23.71
C THR A 348 -50.04 -54.26 -22.98
N GLU A 349 -48.94 -53.96 -22.28
CA GLU A 349 -48.15 -54.97 -21.56
C GLU A 349 -49.00 -55.75 -20.54
N ASP A 350 -49.81 -55.04 -19.77
CA ASP A 350 -50.71 -55.65 -18.77
C ASP A 350 -51.73 -56.60 -19.41
N ALA A 351 -52.30 -56.23 -20.57
CA ALA A 351 -53.26 -57.08 -21.28
C ALA A 351 -52.61 -58.34 -21.87
N ILE A 352 -51.35 -58.24 -22.31
CA ILE A 352 -50.57 -59.40 -22.76
C ILE A 352 -50.28 -60.33 -21.56
N LEU A 353 -49.89 -59.78 -20.41
CA LEU A 353 -49.57 -60.55 -19.20
C LEU A 353 -50.79 -61.26 -18.63
N GLU A 354 -51.91 -60.55 -18.49
CA GLU A 354 -53.18 -61.12 -18.03
C GLU A 354 -53.61 -62.28 -18.94
N ARG A 355 -53.43 -62.12 -20.26
CA ARG A 355 -53.77 -63.18 -21.21
C ARG A 355 -52.91 -64.42 -21.11
N ILE A 356 -51.60 -64.26 -20.88
CA ILE A 356 -50.68 -65.39 -20.66
C ILE A 356 -51.07 -66.16 -19.38
N GLN A 357 -51.45 -65.46 -18.32
CA GLN A 357 -51.89 -66.08 -17.07
C GLN A 357 -53.17 -66.92 -17.27
N GLU A 358 -54.15 -66.41 -18.00
CA GLU A 358 -55.37 -67.16 -18.33
C GLU A 358 -55.10 -68.44 -19.13
N MET A 359 -54.18 -68.40 -20.11
CA MET A 359 -53.76 -69.60 -20.84
C MET A 359 -53.11 -70.64 -19.92
N GLY A 360 -52.25 -70.18 -19.00
CA GLY A 360 -51.60 -71.05 -18.02
C GLY A 360 -52.60 -71.79 -17.14
N SER A 361 -53.63 -71.09 -16.65
CA SER A 361 -54.70 -71.71 -15.84
C SER A 361 -55.48 -72.78 -16.63
N GLN A 362 -55.76 -72.57 -17.91
CA GLN A 362 -56.44 -73.59 -18.73
C GLN A 362 -55.57 -74.80 -19.05
N GLU A 363 -54.26 -74.62 -19.22
CA GLU A 363 -53.33 -75.75 -19.36
C GLU A 363 -53.31 -76.61 -18.07
N GLU A 364 -53.30 -75.96 -16.91
CA GLU A 364 -53.37 -76.65 -15.61
C GLU A 364 -54.69 -77.42 -15.41
N ASP A 365 -55.82 -76.88 -15.87
CA ASP A 365 -57.10 -77.60 -15.91
C ASP A 365 -57.03 -78.84 -16.83
N GLY A 366 -56.44 -78.70 -18.01
CA GLY A 366 -56.20 -79.82 -18.93
C GLY A 366 -55.29 -80.90 -18.34
N ARG A 367 -54.22 -80.50 -17.65
CA ARG A 367 -53.29 -81.40 -16.97
C ARG A 367 -53.99 -82.21 -15.86
N ARG A 368 -54.87 -81.56 -15.09
CA ARG A 368 -55.71 -82.25 -14.09
C ARG A 368 -56.61 -83.31 -14.71
N MET A 369 -57.23 -83.01 -15.86
CA MET A 369 -58.04 -83.99 -16.60
C MET A 369 -57.21 -85.18 -17.09
N VAL A 370 -56.00 -84.94 -17.61
CA VAL A 370 -55.09 -86.02 -18.05
C VAL A 370 -54.71 -86.93 -16.88
N SER A 371 -54.34 -86.37 -15.72
CA SER A 371 -54.04 -87.17 -14.53
C SER A 371 -55.22 -88.00 -14.05
N GLN A 372 -56.46 -87.51 -14.22
CA GLN A 372 -57.67 -88.27 -13.91
C GLN A 372 -57.86 -89.48 -14.86
N LEU A 373 -57.60 -89.29 -16.16
CA LEU A 373 -57.65 -90.39 -17.14
C LEU A 373 -56.53 -91.41 -16.92
N GLU A 374 -55.33 -90.97 -16.52
CA GLU A 374 -54.23 -91.86 -16.16
C GLU A 374 -54.56 -92.72 -14.93
N ALA A 375 -55.24 -92.16 -13.93
CA ALA A 375 -55.74 -92.91 -12.78
C ALA A 375 -56.79 -93.96 -13.18
N GLN A 376 -57.73 -93.62 -14.06
CA GLN A 376 -58.71 -94.56 -14.60
C GLN A 376 -58.04 -95.71 -15.39
N ARG A 377 -56.99 -95.38 -16.16
CA ARG A 377 -56.19 -96.40 -16.86
C ARG A 377 -55.51 -97.35 -15.87
N ALA A 378 -54.95 -96.83 -14.78
CA ALA A 378 -54.29 -97.66 -13.76
C ALA A 378 -55.27 -98.64 -13.09
N GLU A 379 -56.50 -98.20 -12.81
CA GLU A 379 -57.56 -99.05 -12.24
C GLU A 379 -57.97 -100.19 -13.20
N LEU A 380 -58.13 -99.89 -14.49
CA LEU A 380 -58.40 -100.92 -15.52
C LEU A 380 -57.24 -101.93 -15.67
N VAL A 381 -56.00 -101.47 -15.52
CA VAL A 381 -54.81 -102.35 -15.54
C VAL A 381 -54.80 -103.27 -14.31
N GLU A 382 -55.20 -102.79 -13.14
CA GLU A 382 -55.31 -103.62 -11.93
C GLU A 382 -56.41 -104.70 -12.07
N GLN A 383 -57.54 -104.37 -12.69
CA GLN A 383 -58.61 -105.32 -12.98
C GLN A 383 -58.16 -106.42 -13.97
N LEU A 384 -57.39 -106.05 -14.99
CA LEU A 384 -56.76 -107.02 -15.91
C LEU A 384 -55.75 -107.92 -15.18
N GLY A 385 -55.00 -107.36 -14.23
CA GLY A 385 -54.08 -108.10 -13.36
C GLY A 385 -54.79 -109.21 -12.58
N LYS A 386 -55.92 -108.90 -11.94
CA LYS A 386 -56.73 -109.88 -11.19
C LYS A 386 -57.27 -111.02 -12.09
N VAL A 387 -57.68 -110.68 -13.32
CA VAL A 387 -58.11 -111.70 -14.31
C VAL A 387 -56.92 -112.57 -14.76
N SER A 388 -55.74 -111.97 -14.94
CA SER A 388 -54.53 -112.72 -15.31
C SER A 388 -54.05 -113.66 -14.21
N GLU A 389 -54.17 -113.28 -12.93
CA GLU A 389 -53.86 -114.17 -11.80
C GLU A 389 -54.80 -115.39 -11.76
N SER A 390 -56.10 -115.18 -11.99
CA SER A 390 -57.05 -116.30 -12.07
C SER A 390 -56.75 -117.26 -13.24
N HIS A 391 -56.22 -116.73 -14.36
CA HIS A 391 -55.75 -117.53 -15.49
C HIS A 391 -54.45 -118.29 -15.15
N GLN A 392 -53.52 -117.65 -14.43
CA GLN A 392 -52.28 -118.25 -13.92
C GLN A 392 -52.57 -119.44 -13.00
N GLU A 393 -53.56 -119.33 -12.12
CA GLU A 393 -53.98 -120.42 -11.22
C GLU A 393 -54.61 -121.61 -11.98
N ALA A 394 -55.30 -121.34 -13.09
CA ALA A 394 -55.81 -122.38 -13.98
C ALA A 394 -54.67 -123.10 -14.74
N LEU A 395 -53.67 -122.35 -15.19
CA LEU A 395 -52.43 -122.87 -15.80
C LEU A 395 -51.60 -123.70 -14.83
N GLN A 396 -51.45 -123.29 -13.57
CA GLN A 396 -50.73 -124.09 -12.55
C GLN A 396 -51.40 -125.45 -12.29
N ARG A 397 -52.73 -125.54 -12.45
CA ARG A 397 -53.47 -126.80 -12.38
C ARG A 397 -53.20 -127.72 -13.59
N ALA A 398 -52.98 -127.13 -14.77
CA ALA A 398 -52.55 -127.86 -15.97
C ALA A 398 -51.09 -128.31 -15.88
N HIS A 399 -50.19 -127.45 -15.41
CA HIS A 399 -48.77 -127.80 -15.20
C HIS A 399 -48.58 -128.93 -14.20
N LYS A 400 -49.35 -129.00 -13.10
CA LYS A 400 -49.30 -130.16 -12.18
C LYS A 400 -49.74 -131.49 -12.82
N ALA A 401 -50.45 -131.46 -13.94
CA ALA A 401 -50.77 -132.63 -14.74
C ALA A 401 -49.68 -132.93 -15.79
N GLU A 402 -49.03 -131.90 -16.33
CA GLU A 402 -47.85 -132.01 -17.21
C GLU A 402 -46.61 -132.52 -16.45
N ASP A 403 -46.33 -132.07 -15.23
CA ASP A 403 -45.19 -132.52 -14.41
C ASP A 403 -45.20 -134.04 -14.17
N LYS A 404 -46.40 -134.65 -14.08
CA LYS A 404 -46.59 -136.10 -13.95
C LYS A 404 -46.32 -136.85 -15.25
N LEU A 405 -46.45 -136.17 -16.39
CA LEU A 405 -46.16 -136.70 -17.71
C LEU A 405 -44.67 -136.50 -18.04
N GLU A 406 -44.10 -135.36 -17.68
CA GLU A 406 -42.67 -135.02 -17.78
C GLU A 406 -41.81 -135.92 -16.89
N THR A 407 -42.24 -136.32 -15.70
CA THR A 407 -41.49 -137.30 -14.88
C THR A 407 -41.40 -138.68 -15.56
N LEU A 408 -42.43 -139.11 -16.27
CA LEU A 408 -42.44 -140.36 -17.05
C LEU A 408 -41.66 -140.23 -18.36
N GLN A 409 -41.60 -139.03 -18.96
CA GLN A 409 -40.81 -138.73 -20.15
C GLN A 409 -39.31 -138.51 -19.85
N GLY A 410 -38.99 -137.91 -18.69
CA GLY A 410 -37.64 -137.63 -18.22
C GLY A 410 -36.83 -138.88 -17.87
N GLN A 411 -37.49 -139.96 -17.45
CA GLN A 411 -36.84 -141.26 -17.27
C GLN A 411 -36.43 -141.90 -18.61
N LEU A 412 -37.12 -141.57 -19.70
CA LEU A 412 -36.85 -142.07 -21.05
C LEU A 412 -35.73 -141.26 -21.72
N THR A 413 -35.78 -139.93 -21.62
CA THR A 413 -34.81 -139.02 -22.25
C THR A 413 -33.48 -138.93 -21.50
N HIS A 414 -33.44 -139.17 -20.18
CA HIS A 414 -32.19 -139.24 -19.41
C HIS A 414 -31.30 -140.40 -19.87
N LEU A 415 -31.86 -141.58 -20.14
CA LEU A 415 -31.11 -142.73 -20.63
C LEU A 415 -30.61 -142.55 -22.07
N GLU A 416 -31.32 -141.75 -22.89
CA GLU A 416 -30.90 -141.40 -24.24
C GLU A 416 -29.87 -140.24 -24.26
N GLY A 417 -29.94 -139.32 -23.30
CA GLY A 417 -29.04 -138.16 -23.18
C GLY A 417 -27.66 -138.44 -22.58
N GLU A 418 -27.53 -139.41 -21.66
CA GLU A 418 -26.21 -139.82 -21.13
C GLU A 418 -25.30 -140.42 -22.21
N LEU A 419 -25.90 -141.09 -23.20
CA LEU A 419 -25.16 -141.69 -24.32
C LEU A 419 -24.64 -140.63 -25.30
N VAL A 420 -25.40 -139.56 -25.53
CA VAL A 420 -25.05 -138.50 -26.51
C VAL A 420 -24.16 -137.41 -25.90
N SER A 421 -24.30 -137.12 -24.60
CA SER A 421 -23.49 -136.12 -23.90
C SER A 421 -22.04 -136.55 -23.64
N SER A 422 -21.77 -137.86 -23.55
CA SER A 422 -20.42 -138.42 -23.39
C SER A 422 -19.51 -138.15 -24.60
N ASP A 423 -20.06 -138.14 -25.81
CA ASP A 423 -19.29 -137.93 -27.04
C ASP A 423 -19.00 -136.44 -27.29
N VAL A 424 -19.96 -135.54 -27.02
CA VAL A 424 -19.78 -134.09 -27.23
C VAL A 424 -18.79 -133.44 -26.24
N LEU A 425 -18.75 -133.91 -24.99
CA LEU A 425 -17.81 -133.39 -23.98
C LEU A 425 -16.34 -133.68 -24.32
N ARG A 426 -16.07 -134.79 -25.01
CA ARG A 426 -14.72 -135.18 -25.42
C ARG A 426 -14.16 -134.26 -26.51
N ASP A 427 -15.02 -133.80 -27.42
CA ASP A 427 -14.63 -132.92 -28.53
C ASP A 427 -14.44 -131.46 -28.08
N ASN A 428 -15.27 -130.95 -27.16
CA ASN A 428 -15.12 -129.59 -26.63
C ASN A 428 -13.81 -129.38 -25.83
N LEU A 429 -13.39 -130.38 -25.04
CA LEU A 429 -12.13 -130.33 -24.30
C LEU A 429 -10.90 -130.32 -25.23
N ASN A 430 -10.97 -131.04 -26.36
CA ASN A 430 -9.91 -131.01 -27.37
C ASN A 430 -9.84 -129.66 -28.11
N PHE A 431 -10.98 -129.00 -28.34
CA PHE A 431 -11.02 -127.69 -28.99
C PHE A 431 -10.40 -126.57 -28.13
N GLU A 432 -10.76 -126.48 -26.84
CA GLU A 432 -10.22 -125.44 -25.94
C GLU A 432 -8.70 -125.59 -25.75
N LYS A 433 -8.18 -126.82 -25.65
CA LYS A 433 -6.73 -127.08 -25.57
C LYS A 433 -5.96 -126.49 -26.77
N GLN A 434 -6.50 -126.58 -27.98
CA GLN A 434 -5.86 -126.01 -29.17
C GLN A 434 -5.89 -124.47 -29.17
N LYS A 435 -6.93 -123.85 -28.62
CA LYS A 435 -7.07 -122.39 -28.53
C LYS A 435 -6.04 -121.77 -27.58
N TYR A 436 -5.79 -122.40 -26.43
CA TYR A 436 -4.79 -121.93 -25.47
C TYR A 436 -3.35 -122.05 -25.99
N LEU A 437 -3.03 -123.13 -26.72
CA LEU A 437 -1.72 -123.28 -27.35
C LEU A 437 -1.44 -122.15 -28.35
N LYS A 438 -2.41 -121.80 -29.20
CA LYS A 438 -2.29 -120.68 -30.15
C LYS A 438 -2.06 -119.33 -29.44
N PHE A 439 -2.68 -119.09 -28.29
CA PHE A 439 -2.46 -117.87 -27.51
C PHE A 439 -1.04 -117.79 -26.94
N LEU A 440 -0.50 -118.90 -26.42
CA LEU A 440 0.88 -118.94 -25.92
C LEU A 440 1.93 -118.76 -27.02
N ASP A 441 1.66 -119.27 -28.23
CA ASP A 441 2.53 -119.03 -29.39
C ASP A 441 2.57 -117.52 -29.73
N GLN A 442 1.41 -116.85 -29.78
CA GLN A 442 1.33 -115.40 -30.03
C GLN A 442 2.03 -114.58 -28.94
N LEU A 443 1.90 -114.98 -27.67
CA LEU A 443 2.53 -114.29 -26.55
C LEU A 443 4.06 -114.45 -26.57
N SER A 444 4.54 -115.65 -26.93
CA SER A 444 5.97 -115.94 -27.10
C SER A 444 6.59 -115.11 -28.22
N GLU A 445 5.86 -114.91 -29.33
CA GLU A 445 6.27 -114.04 -30.44
C GLU A 445 6.40 -112.58 -30.04
N LYS A 446 5.39 -112.04 -29.35
CA LYS A 446 5.44 -110.66 -28.87
C LYS A 446 6.57 -110.41 -27.88
N MET A 447 6.97 -111.42 -27.11
CA MET A 447 8.10 -111.34 -26.17
C MET A 447 9.47 -111.71 -26.79
N ARG A 448 9.50 -112.06 -28.08
CA ARG A 448 10.68 -112.53 -28.84
C ARG A 448 11.34 -113.78 -28.26
N LEU A 449 10.53 -114.72 -27.79
CA LEU A 449 10.94 -116.01 -27.21
C LEU A 449 10.74 -117.18 -28.18
N ASP A 450 10.38 -116.91 -29.44
CA ASP A 450 9.95 -117.87 -30.46
C ASP A 450 10.84 -119.11 -30.60
N ARG A 451 12.17 -118.89 -30.57
CA ARG A 451 13.15 -119.96 -30.75
C ARG A 451 13.28 -120.86 -29.53
N MET A 452 13.07 -120.34 -28.32
CA MET A 452 13.04 -121.14 -27.09
C MET A 452 11.69 -121.82 -26.87
N ALA A 453 10.58 -121.14 -27.19
CA ALA A 453 9.24 -121.70 -27.04
C ALA A 453 9.03 -122.95 -27.91
N ALA A 454 9.57 -122.97 -29.13
CA ALA A 454 9.46 -124.10 -30.06
C ALA A 454 10.00 -125.43 -29.49
N GLU A 455 10.98 -125.39 -28.59
CA GLU A 455 11.66 -126.57 -28.04
C GLU A 455 11.11 -127.02 -26.66
N LEU A 456 10.17 -126.26 -26.08
CA LEU A 456 9.65 -126.46 -24.72
C LEU A 456 8.21 -126.98 -24.72
N GLY A 457 7.88 -127.85 -23.76
CA GLY A 457 6.51 -128.32 -23.50
C GLY A 457 5.61 -127.22 -22.92
N PHE A 458 4.28 -127.39 -23.01
CA PHE A 458 3.26 -126.40 -22.64
C PHE A 458 3.52 -125.73 -21.27
N ASP A 459 3.83 -126.53 -20.24
CA ASP A 459 4.05 -126.02 -18.87
C ASP A 459 5.29 -125.13 -18.77
N MET A 460 6.40 -125.51 -19.43
CA MET A 460 7.67 -124.76 -19.36
C MET A 460 7.66 -123.46 -20.18
N ARG A 461 6.80 -123.36 -21.21
CA ARG A 461 6.64 -122.12 -21.98
C ARG A 461 6.10 -120.98 -21.11
N LEU A 462 5.22 -121.30 -20.15
CA LEU A 462 4.65 -120.32 -19.23
C LEU A 462 5.73 -119.70 -18.33
N ASP A 463 6.62 -120.53 -17.78
CA ASP A 463 7.70 -120.09 -16.89
C ASP A 463 8.72 -119.18 -17.61
N VAL A 464 9.05 -119.49 -18.86
CA VAL A 464 9.99 -118.68 -19.67
C VAL A 464 9.39 -117.32 -20.04
N VAL A 465 8.09 -117.26 -20.33
CA VAL A 465 7.34 -116.01 -20.56
C VAL A 465 7.34 -115.14 -19.29
N LEU A 466 7.08 -115.74 -18.12
CA LEU A 466 7.11 -115.03 -16.84
C LEU A 466 8.50 -114.44 -16.53
N ALA A 467 9.56 -115.23 -16.68
CA ALA A 467 10.93 -114.76 -16.43
C ALA A 467 11.33 -113.60 -17.36
N ARG A 468 10.88 -113.63 -18.62
CA ARG A 468 11.11 -112.54 -19.58
C ARG A 468 10.36 -111.27 -19.19
N ALA A 469 9.11 -111.39 -18.72
CA ALA A 469 8.33 -110.26 -18.25
C ALA A 469 9.01 -109.59 -17.04
N GLU A 470 9.48 -110.37 -16.07
CA GLU A 470 10.22 -109.86 -14.91
C GLU A 470 11.50 -109.11 -15.32
N GLN A 471 12.23 -109.61 -16.33
CA GLN A 471 13.42 -108.95 -16.86
C GLN A 471 13.08 -107.57 -17.46
N LEU A 472 12.01 -107.47 -18.26
CA LEU A 472 11.57 -106.21 -18.86
C LEU A 472 11.18 -105.18 -17.80
N VAL A 473 10.45 -105.60 -16.77
CA VAL A 473 10.08 -104.74 -15.63
C VAL A 473 11.32 -104.18 -14.92
N ARG A 474 12.38 -104.99 -14.75
CA ARG A 474 13.64 -104.50 -14.15
C ARG A 474 14.33 -103.45 -15.02
N LEU A 475 14.36 -103.65 -16.34
CA LEU A 475 14.98 -102.68 -17.27
C LEU A 475 14.21 -101.35 -17.30
N GLU A 476 12.88 -101.39 -17.32
CA GLU A 476 12.06 -100.18 -17.21
C GLU A 476 12.26 -99.48 -15.87
N SER A 477 12.34 -100.23 -14.78
CA SER A 477 12.62 -99.67 -13.44
C SER A 477 13.96 -98.93 -13.39
N SER A 478 15.03 -99.47 -14.00
CA SER A 478 16.31 -98.78 -14.10
C SER A 478 16.22 -97.49 -14.93
N ALA A 479 15.52 -97.51 -16.07
CA ALA A 479 15.34 -96.33 -16.91
C ALA A 479 14.53 -95.23 -16.21
N VAL A 480 13.53 -95.61 -15.41
CA VAL A 480 12.74 -94.66 -14.60
C VAL A 480 13.61 -94.01 -13.53
N VAL A 481 14.50 -94.75 -12.87
CA VAL A 481 15.43 -94.20 -11.87
C VAL A 481 16.42 -93.23 -12.52
N GLU A 482 16.98 -93.55 -13.68
CA GLU A 482 17.86 -92.65 -14.44
C GLU A 482 17.12 -91.37 -14.87
N ASN A 483 15.91 -91.49 -15.41
CA ASN A 483 15.07 -90.35 -15.79
C ASN A 483 14.71 -89.47 -14.60
N LYS A 484 14.39 -90.07 -13.44
CA LYS A 484 14.14 -89.34 -12.18
C LYS A 484 15.38 -88.55 -11.73
N THR A 485 16.56 -89.14 -11.88
CA THR A 485 17.84 -88.49 -11.56
C THR A 485 18.14 -87.32 -12.51
N ILE A 486 17.91 -87.49 -13.81
CA ILE A 486 18.06 -86.42 -14.82
C ILE A 486 17.07 -85.28 -14.54
N ALA A 487 15.80 -85.60 -14.27
CA ALA A 487 14.76 -84.62 -13.95
C ALA A 487 15.12 -83.79 -12.71
N TYR A 488 15.61 -84.45 -11.65
CA TYR A 488 16.06 -83.76 -10.44
C TYR A 488 17.24 -82.81 -10.72
N ASN A 489 18.21 -83.25 -11.52
CA ASN A 489 19.36 -82.43 -11.92
C ASN A 489 18.94 -81.21 -12.76
N LEU A 490 17.99 -81.37 -13.69
CA LEU A 490 17.41 -80.27 -14.46
C LEU A 490 16.62 -79.31 -13.58
N GLN A 491 15.82 -79.81 -12.64
CA GLN A 491 15.08 -79.00 -11.68
C GLN A 491 16.01 -78.17 -10.79
N ARG A 492 17.13 -78.76 -10.32
CA ARG A 492 18.16 -78.03 -9.58
C ARG A 492 18.80 -76.93 -10.44
N LYS A 493 19.17 -77.22 -11.69
CA LYS A 493 19.71 -76.21 -12.63
C LYS A 493 18.72 -75.07 -12.88
N LEU A 494 17.45 -75.40 -13.10
CA LEU A 494 16.39 -74.40 -13.30
C LEU A 494 16.22 -73.51 -12.06
N LYS A 495 16.23 -74.08 -10.86
CA LYS A 495 16.19 -73.31 -9.60
C LYS A 495 17.36 -72.33 -9.50
N THR A 496 18.59 -72.79 -9.77
CA THR A 496 19.77 -71.90 -9.72
C THR A 496 19.75 -70.80 -10.78
N GLN A 497 19.21 -71.05 -11.98
CA GLN A 497 19.06 -70.03 -13.01
C GLN A 497 17.99 -69.01 -12.64
N LYS A 498 16.90 -69.45 -12.02
CA LYS A 498 15.83 -68.58 -11.52
C LYS A 498 16.34 -67.63 -10.43
N GLU A 499 17.06 -68.15 -9.43
CA GLU A 499 17.66 -67.34 -8.36
C GLU A 499 18.67 -66.31 -8.92
N ARG A 500 19.47 -66.70 -9.94
CA ARG A 500 20.38 -65.76 -10.64
C ARG A 500 19.64 -64.67 -11.40
N LEU A 501 18.51 -64.99 -12.02
CA LEU A 501 17.69 -64.02 -12.73
C LEU A 501 17.06 -63.02 -11.76
N GLU A 502 16.44 -63.52 -10.69
CA GLU A 502 15.83 -62.71 -9.62
C GLU A 502 16.87 -61.76 -8.98
N SER A 503 18.09 -62.25 -8.74
CA SER A 503 19.20 -61.42 -8.23
C SER A 503 19.61 -60.30 -9.20
N ARG A 504 19.68 -60.57 -10.51
CA ARG A 504 19.97 -59.55 -11.53
C ARG A 504 18.84 -58.56 -11.69
N GLU A 505 17.60 -59.01 -11.59
CA GLU A 505 16.41 -58.16 -11.64
C GLU A 505 16.36 -57.20 -10.45
N LEU A 506 16.67 -57.68 -9.24
CA LEU A 506 16.84 -56.82 -8.06
C LEU A 506 17.91 -55.75 -8.29
N HIS A 507 19.08 -56.14 -8.84
CA HIS A 507 20.14 -55.18 -9.14
C HIS A 507 19.72 -54.13 -10.17
N MET A 508 19.02 -54.54 -11.23
CA MET A 508 18.48 -53.61 -12.23
C MET A 508 17.47 -52.65 -11.63
N ASN A 509 16.61 -53.13 -10.74
CA ASN A 509 15.62 -52.28 -10.06
C ASN A 509 16.30 -51.26 -9.12
N LEU A 510 17.34 -51.67 -8.39
CA LEU A 510 18.15 -50.74 -7.57
C LEU A 510 18.85 -49.67 -8.42
N LEU A 511 19.41 -50.05 -9.58
CA LEU A 511 20.02 -49.08 -10.50
C LEU A 511 19.00 -48.09 -11.07
N ARG A 512 17.82 -48.56 -11.49
CA ARG A 512 16.73 -47.68 -11.94
C ARG A 512 16.29 -46.72 -10.85
N GLN A 513 16.13 -47.20 -9.61
CA GLN A 513 15.80 -46.35 -8.47
C GLN A 513 16.89 -45.31 -8.20
N LYS A 514 18.17 -45.68 -8.32
CA LYS A 514 19.27 -44.73 -8.15
C LYS A 514 19.33 -43.69 -9.27
N ILE A 515 19.04 -44.07 -10.51
CA ILE A 515 18.93 -43.13 -11.64
C ILE A 515 17.79 -42.14 -11.40
N ALA A 516 16.60 -42.61 -11.02
CA ALA A 516 15.46 -41.75 -10.69
C ALA A 516 15.79 -40.75 -9.57
N GLN A 517 16.45 -41.20 -8.49
CA GLN A 517 16.92 -40.32 -7.41
C GLN A 517 17.91 -39.25 -7.93
N LEU A 518 18.86 -39.62 -8.79
CA LEU A 518 19.83 -38.67 -9.35
C LEU A 518 19.16 -37.66 -10.30
N GLU A 519 18.14 -38.08 -11.04
CA GLU A 519 17.33 -37.20 -11.89
C GLU A 519 16.51 -36.21 -11.05
N GLU A 520 15.87 -36.68 -9.97
CA GLU A 520 15.17 -35.83 -8.99
C GLU A 520 16.14 -34.83 -8.34
N GLU A 521 17.30 -35.27 -7.85
CA GLU A 521 18.34 -34.39 -7.29
C GLU A 521 18.78 -33.32 -8.31
N LYS A 522 18.94 -33.69 -9.59
CA LYS A 522 19.31 -32.75 -10.65
C LYS A 522 18.20 -31.72 -10.91
N GLN A 523 16.93 -32.15 -10.92
CA GLN A 523 15.79 -31.25 -11.07
C GLN A 523 15.70 -30.28 -9.89
N VAL A 524 15.83 -30.77 -8.66
CA VAL A 524 15.85 -29.93 -7.45
C VAL A 524 17.00 -28.91 -7.49
N ARG A 525 18.23 -29.34 -7.85
CA ARG A 525 19.36 -28.41 -8.00
C ARG A 525 19.11 -27.34 -9.07
N SER A 526 18.47 -27.71 -10.19
CA SER A 526 18.12 -26.77 -11.25
C SER A 526 17.06 -25.77 -10.78
N ALA A 527 16.03 -26.23 -10.07
CA ALA A 527 15.00 -25.38 -9.47
C ALA A 527 15.58 -24.41 -8.42
N LEU A 528 16.51 -24.87 -7.58
CA LEU A 528 17.22 -24.03 -6.61
C LEU A 528 18.12 -22.99 -7.29
N ALA A 529 18.70 -23.30 -8.45
CA ALA A 529 19.47 -22.34 -9.23
C ALA A 529 18.57 -21.24 -9.80
N THR A 530 17.41 -21.62 -10.37
CA THR A 530 16.43 -20.65 -10.87
C THR A 530 15.85 -19.78 -9.75
N GLU A 531 15.55 -20.36 -8.59
CA GLU A 531 15.08 -19.62 -7.41
C GLU A 531 16.16 -18.63 -6.90
N ARG A 532 17.44 -19.04 -6.92
CA ARG A 532 18.56 -18.13 -6.62
C ARG A 532 18.64 -16.97 -7.60
N ASP A 533 18.51 -17.22 -8.89
CA ASP A 533 18.57 -16.17 -9.92
C ASP A 533 17.39 -15.20 -9.79
N GLU A 534 16.20 -15.71 -9.50
CA GLU A 534 15.01 -14.92 -9.19
C GLU A 534 15.23 -14.07 -7.94
N ALA A 535 15.75 -14.65 -6.85
CA ALA A 535 16.08 -13.93 -5.62
C ALA A 535 17.15 -12.84 -5.84
N GLN A 536 18.18 -13.11 -6.65
CA GLN A 536 19.16 -12.09 -7.01
C GLN A 536 18.54 -10.94 -7.81
N LEU A 537 17.58 -11.25 -8.69
CA LEU A 537 16.86 -10.24 -9.46
C LEU A 537 15.92 -9.41 -8.58
N THR A 538 15.31 -10.00 -7.55
CA THR A 538 14.52 -9.24 -6.56
C THR A 538 15.41 -8.35 -5.69
N ILE A 539 16.58 -8.84 -5.25
CA ILE A 539 17.57 -8.03 -4.51
C ILE A 539 17.98 -6.81 -5.34
N ARG A 540 18.37 -6.97 -6.61
CA ARG A 540 18.71 -5.84 -7.50
C ARG A 540 17.57 -4.84 -7.65
N LYS A 541 16.31 -5.32 -7.74
CA LYS A 541 15.12 -4.43 -7.77
C LYS A 541 14.95 -3.66 -6.47
N LEU A 542 15.21 -4.28 -5.33
CA LEU A 542 15.15 -3.64 -4.01
C LEU A 542 16.28 -2.62 -3.85
N GLU A 543 17.51 -2.92 -4.25
CA GLU A 543 18.63 -1.98 -4.24
C GLU A 543 18.32 -0.72 -5.06
N MET A 544 17.74 -0.89 -6.25
CA MET A 544 17.29 0.24 -7.08
C MET A 544 16.18 1.06 -6.42
N LYS A 545 15.27 0.42 -5.65
CA LYS A 545 14.25 1.13 -4.86
C LYS A 545 14.88 1.90 -3.70
N VAL A 546 15.80 1.27 -2.96
CA VAL A 546 16.53 1.91 -1.86
C VAL A 546 17.30 3.12 -2.38
N GLY A 547 18.00 2.99 -3.53
CA GLY A 547 18.70 4.11 -4.17
C GLY A 547 17.77 5.27 -4.55
N ARG A 548 16.54 4.98 -5.01
CA ARG A 548 15.52 6.02 -5.27
C ARG A 548 15.04 6.69 -3.98
N MET A 549 14.66 5.90 -2.97
CA MET A 549 14.21 6.46 -1.69
C MET A 549 15.30 7.27 -1.00
N GLN A 550 16.58 6.88 -1.13
CA GLN A 550 17.70 7.65 -0.61
C GLN A 550 17.87 9.01 -1.31
N LYS A 551 17.65 9.07 -2.63
CA LYS A 551 17.65 10.33 -3.39
C LYS A 551 16.51 11.24 -2.95
N GLU A 552 15.29 10.71 -2.88
CA GLU A 552 14.10 11.44 -2.41
C GLU A 552 14.30 11.97 -0.98
N LEU A 553 14.88 11.16 -0.08
CA LEU A 553 15.23 11.57 1.27
C LEU A 553 16.23 12.74 1.28
N ASN A 554 17.23 12.72 0.40
CA ASN A 554 18.21 13.80 0.30
C ASN A 554 17.58 15.09 -0.21
N VAL A 555 16.74 15.03 -1.24
CA VAL A 555 15.97 16.19 -1.73
C VAL A 555 15.08 16.77 -0.62
N CYS A 556 14.39 15.90 0.14
CA CYS A 556 13.60 16.32 1.31
C CYS A 556 14.45 16.98 2.41
N ARG A 557 15.70 16.53 2.61
CA ARG A 557 16.62 17.17 3.58
C ARG A 557 17.10 18.53 3.09
N GLU A 558 17.40 18.65 1.81
CA GLU A 558 17.81 19.90 1.17
C GLU A 558 16.70 20.95 1.23
N SER A 559 15.47 20.58 0.88
CA SER A 559 14.32 21.49 0.99
C SER A 559 14.03 21.89 2.44
N ASN A 560 14.23 20.99 3.41
CA ASN A 560 14.09 21.31 4.83
C ASN A 560 15.17 22.29 5.31
N LEU A 561 16.41 22.15 4.82
CA LEU A 561 17.48 23.11 5.08
C LEU A 561 17.17 24.48 4.46
N GLU A 562 16.65 24.50 3.23
CA GLU A 562 16.24 25.73 2.55
C GLU A 562 15.10 26.44 3.28
N LEU A 563 14.07 25.69 3.71
CA LEU A 563 12.96 26.24 4.50
C LEU A 563 13.43 26.79 5.84
N LYS A 564 14.41 26.15 6.49
CA LYS A 564 15.03 26.68 7.71
C LYS A 564 15.80 27.98 7.46
N ALA A 565 16.49 28.09 6.33
CA ALA A 565 17.15 29.34 5.93
C ALA A 565 16.11 30.45 5.68
N LYS A 566 15.08 30.18 4.87
CA LYS A 566 13.97 31.11 4.63
C LYS A 566 13.27 31.55 5.92
N LEU A 567 13.11 30.65 6.89
CA LEU A 567 12.55 30.98 8.20
C LEU A 567 13.47 31.89 9.01
N ALA A 568 14.79 31.67 8.97
CA ALA A 568 15.77 32.53 9.60
C ALA A 568 15.74 33.94 8.98
N ASP A 569 15.71 34.05 7.65
CA ASP A 569 15.63 35.34 6.95
C ASP A 569 14.33 36.08 7.29
N THR A 570 13.21 35.36 7.35
CA THR A 570 11.91 35.91 7.77
C THR A 570 11.96 36.43 9.20
N SER A 571 12.64 35.71 10.10
CA SER A 571 12.81 36.14 11.48
C SER A 571 13.68 37.40 11.59
N GLU A 572 14.72 37.52 10.77
CA GLU A 572 15.57 38.72 10.70
C GLU A 572 14.80 39.92 10.14
N LEU A 573 14.03 39.72 9.07
CA LEU A 573 13.14 40.75 8.52
C LEU A 573 12.13 41.22 9.57
N LYS A 574 11.53 40.30 10.32
CA LYS A 574 10.58 40.65 11.39
C LYS A 574 11.25 41.48 12.49
N ILE A 575 12.49 41.18 12.86
CA ILE A 575 13.28 42.00 13.79
C ILE A 575 13.50 43.40 13.22
N LYS A 576 13.96 43.51 11.96
CA LYS A 576 14.16 44.80 11.29
C LYS A 576 12.87 45.62 11.21
N THR A 577 11.73 45.00 10.88
CA THR A 577 10.43 45.67 10.87
C THR A 577 10.03 46.17 12.25
N LEU A 578 10.27 45.39 13.31
CA LEU A 578 10.02 45.83 14.69
C LEU A 578 10.91 47.01 15.09
N GLU A 579 12.19 47.01 14.68
CA GLU A 579 13.11 48.14 14.90
C GLU A 579 12.65 49.39 14.15
N GLN A 580 12.29 49.26 12.87
CA GLN A 580 11.73 50.37 12.09
C GLN A 580 10.45 50.92 12.74
N THR A 581 9.56 50.05 13.20
CA THR A 581 8.33 50.46 13.89
C THR A 581 8.63 51.30 15.14
N LYS A 582 9.63 50.89 15.94
CA LYS A 582 10.09 51.68 17.11
C LYS A 582 10.64 53.05 16.69
N THR A 583 11.40 53.12 15.60
CA THR A 583 11.91 54.42 15.09
C THR A 583 10.80 55.34 14.61
N ILE A 584 9.79 54.79 13.92
CA ILE A 584 8.61 55.54 13.47
C ILE A 584 7.82 56.05 14.68
N GLU A 585 7.62 55.23 15.71
CA GLU A 585 6.98 55.68 16.96
C GLU A 585 7.75 56.82 17.62
N HIS A 586 9.09 56.75 17.67
CA HIS A 586 9.91 57.82 18.20
C HIS A 586 9.78 59.12 17.39
N LEU A 587 9.83 59.03 16.05
CA LEU A 587 9.64 60.17 15.16
C LEU A 587 8.23 60.76 15.27
N ASN A 588 7.20 59.94 15.41
CA ASN A 588 5.83 60.41 15.65
C ASN A 588 5.74 61.17 16.97
N LYS A 589 6.36 60.66 18.05
CA LYS A 589 6.43 61.38 19.33
C LYS A 589 7.14 62.73 19.20
N SER A 590 8.25 62.80 18.46
CA SER A 590 8.96 64.07 18.25
C SER A 590 8.17 65.04 17.36
N ARG A 591 7.49 64.53 16.33
CA ARG A 591 6.57 65.30 15.49
C ARG A 591 5.44 65.90 16.34
N ASP A 592 4.81 65.11 17.20
CA ASP A 592 3.73 65.60 18.06
C ASP A 592 4.21 66.67 19.05
N GLN A 593 5.47 66.57 19.51
CA GLN A 593 6.10 67.63 20.32
C GLN A 593 6.36 68.90 19.50
N LEU A 594 6.87 68.76 18.28
CA LEU A 594 7.08 69.88 17.36
C LEU A 594 5.76 70.57 17.01
N GLU A 595 4.70 69.81 16.77
CA GLU A 595 3.36 70.34 16.49
C GLU A 595 2.81 71.13 17.67
N LYS A 596 2.98 70.62 18.90
CA LYS A 596 2.64 71.38 20.12
C LYS A 596 3.47 72.67 20.27
N MET A 597 4.74 72.66 19.89
CA MET A 597 5.56 73.88 19.90
C MET A 597 5.12 74.85 18.81
N LYS A 598 4.82 74.36 17.61
CA LYS A 598 4.28 75.15 16.50
C LYS A 598 2.97 75.83 16.91
N GLU A 599 2.01 75.11 17.50
CA GLU A 599 0.75 75.68 17.99
C GLU A 599 0.98 76.77 19.05
N LYS A 600 1.97 76.62 19.94
CA LYS A 600 2.33 77.65 20.93
C LYS A 600 2.88 78.90 20.26
N VAL A 601 3.78 78.73 19.30
CA VAL A 601 4.37 79.84 18.54
C VAL A 601 3.31 80.54 17.69
N GLU A 602 2.41 79.79 17.03
CA GLU A 602 1.28 80.37 16.28
C GLU A 602 0.36 81.18 17.19
N LYS A 603 0.05 80.68 18.41
CA LYS A 603 -0.71 81.44 19.41
C LYS A 603 0.01 82.73 19.81
N GLN A 604 1.31 82.68 20.10
CA GLN A 604 2.11 83.87 20.41
C GLN A 604 2.18 84.85 19.24
N LEU A 605 2.35 84.36 18.02
CA LEU A 605 2.35 85.19 16.82
C LEU A 605 1.00 85.88 16.65
N SER A 606 -0.11 85.16 16.88
CA SER A 606 -1.45 85.73 16.81
C SER A 606 -1.71 86.79 17.87
N SER A 607 -1.17 86.63 19.09
CA SER A 607 -1.29 87.65 20.15
C SER A 607 -0.45 88.89 19.83
N VAL A 608 0.80 88.72 19.41
CA VAL A 608 1.68 89.83 18.99
C VAL A 608 1.09 90.57 17.79
N ARG A 609 0.46 89.84 16.85
CA ARG A 609 -0.24 90.47 15.72
C ARG A 609 -1.41 91.31 16.17
N ALA A 610 -2.23 90.82 17.10
CA ALA A 610 -3.34 91.58 17.67
C ALA A 610 -2.86 92.82 18.44
N GLU A 611 -1.77 92.70 19.20
CA GLU A 611 -1.12 93.83 19.90
C GLU A 611 -0.60 94.89 18.92
N LEU A 612 0.03 94.46 17.82
CA LEU A 612 0.49 95.37 16.76
C LEU A 612 -0.68 96.09 16.09
N ASP A 613 -1.78 95.38 15.80
CA ASP A 613 -2.99 95.98 15.23
C ASP A 613 -3.63 96.99 16.19
N THR A 614 -3.60 96.75 17.51
CA THR A 614 -4.07 97.73 18.51
C THR A 614 -3.16 98.96 18.57
N ALA A 615 -1.84 98.78 18.63
CA ALA A 615 -0.88 99.88 18.64
C ALA A 615 -0.97 100.72 17.35
N GLY A 616 -1.20 100.06 16.20
CA GLY A 616 -1.43 100.73 14.92
C GLY A 616 -2.69 101.60 14.93
N ARG A 617 -3.80 101.12 15.50
CA ARG A 617 -5.03 101.91 15.66
C ARG A 617 -4.83 103.10 16.59
N GLU A 618 -4.18 102.89 17.74
CA GLU A 618 -3.89 103.97 18.70
C GLU A 618 -2.99 105.06 18.11
N ALA A 619 -1.99 104.68 17.31
CA ALA A 619 -1.12 105.62 16.61
C ALA A 619 -1.89 106.46 15.57
N GLU A 620 -2.78 105.84 14.78
CA GLU A 620 -3.59 106.58 13.79
C GLU A 620 -4.60 107.52 14.48
N GLU A 621 -5.24 107.08 15.58
CA GLU A 621 -6.08 107.96 16.40
C GLU A 621 -5.30 109.13 17.01
N GLY A 622 -4.06 108.91 17.44
CA GLY A 622 -3.17 109.96 17.94
C GLY A 622 -2.81 110.98 16.87
N LYS A 623 -2.53 110.50 15.65
CA LYS A 623 -2.26 111.35 14.49
C LYS A 623 -3.47 112.17 14.08
N GLU A 624 -4.68 111.59 14.10
CA GLU A 624 -5.91 112.31 13.79
C GLU A 624 -6.24 113.37 14.86
N ARG A 625 -5.99 113.07 16.14
CA ARG A 625 -6.08 114.07 17.24
C ARG A 625 -5.11 115.24 17.03
N ALA A 626 -3.86 114.96 16.69
CA ALA A 626 -2.87 116.00 16.41
C ALA A 626 -3.27 116.86 15.20
N ARG A 627 -3.85 116.25 14.16
CA ARG A 627 -4.38 116.93 12.99
C ARG A 627 -5.53 117.88 13.35
N HIS A 628 -6.50 117.43 14.14
CA HIS A 628 -7.60 118.28 14.62
C HIS A 628 -7.10 119.45 15.47
N MET A 629 -6.13 119.23 16.36
CA MET A 629 -5.50 120.32 17.12
C MET A 629 -4.83 121.36 16.21
N LEU A 630 -4.13 120.90 15.18
CA LEU A 630 -3.43 121.78 14.25
C LEU A 630 -4.41 122.62 13.41
N GLU A 631 -5.54 122.05 12.99
CA GLU A 631 -6.63 122.76 12.34
C GLU A 631 -7.25 123.83 13.26
N ALA A 632 -7.48 123.51 14.54
CA ALA A 632 -7.98 124.47 15.52
C ALA A 632 -7.04 125.67 15.68
N VAL A 633 -5.74 125.44 15.92
CA VAL A 633 -4.73 126.51 16.04
C VAL A 633 -4.63 127.33 14.76
N THR A 634 -4.71 126.69 13.60
CA THR A 634 -4.69 127.40 12.30
C THR A 634 -5.92 128.30 12.13
N SER A 635 -7.09 127.85 12.62
CA SER A 635 -8.32 128.65 12.58
C SER A 635 -8.26 129.85 13.52
N GLU A 636 -7.72 129.68 14.74
CA GLU A 636 -7.49 130.75 15.72
C GLU A 636 -6.49 131.79 15.20
N MET A 637 -5.40 131.34 14.58
CA MET A 637 -4.42 132.21 13.95
C MET A 637 -5.03 133.05 12.80
N LYS A 638 -5.93 132.47 12.00
CA LYS A 638 -6.68 133.20 10.95
C LYS A 638 -7.64 134.23 11.54
N THR A 639 -8.21 134.00 12.73
CA THR A 639 -9.06 134.99 13.41
C THR A 639 -8.24 136.11 14.03
N LEU A 640 -7.11 135.80 14.68
CA LEU A 640 -6.19 136.79 15.25
C LEU A 640 -5.62 137.71 14.17
N LYS A 641 -5.22 137.14 13.02
CA LYS A 641 -4.74 137.93 11.88
C LYS A 641 -5.77 138.95 11.38
N ARG A 642 -7.05 138.56 11.27
CA ARG A 642 -8.14 139.48 10.90
C ARG A 642 -8.34 140.58 11.95
N SER A 643 -8.30 140.24 13.24
CA SER A 643 -8.42 141.24 14.30
C SER A 643 -7.27 142.25 14.33
N LEU A 644 -6.05 141.81 13.95
CA LEU A 644 -4.88 142.66 13.82
C LEU A 644 -5.01 143.62 12.63
N GLU A 645 -5.42 143.12 11.47
CA GLU A 645 -5.67 143.94 10.28
C GLU A 645 -6.76 145.01 10.55
N ASP A 646 -7.78 144.68 11.35
CA ASP A 646 -8.80 145.66 11.76
C ASP A 646 -8.28 146.67 12.79
N ALA A 647 -7.36 146.27 13.68
CA ALA A 647 -6.69 147.18 14.61
C ALA A 647 -5.79 148.18 13.87
N GLU A 648 -5.02 147.70 12.89
CA GLU A 648 -4.15 148.52 12.05
C GLU A 648 -4.96 149.55 11.23
N LYS A 649 -6.13 149.16 10.71
CA LYS A 649 -7.06 150.12 10.06
C LYS A 649 -7.58 151.18 11.02
N ARG A 650 -7.94 150.81 12.26
CA ARG A 650 -8.39 151.79 13.29
C ARG A 650 -7.26 152.74 13.69
N GLU A 651 -6.05 152.24 13.84
CA GLU A 651 -4.87 153.06 14.13
C GLU A 651 -4.64 154.10 13.03
N LYS A 652 -4.74 153.67 11.76
CA LYS A 652 -4.61 154.57 10.61
C LYS A 652 -5.67 155.68 10.61
N GLN A 653 -6.93 155.34 10.90
CA GLN A 653 -8.01 156.32 11.05
C GLN A 653 -7.78 157.31 12.20
N LEU A 654 -7.24 156.86 13.33
CA LEU A 654 -6.90 157.73 14.46
C LEU A 654 -5.70 158.64 14.17
N ALA A 655 -4.71 158.12 13.43
CA ALA A 655 -3.58 158.92 12.96
C ALA A 655 -4.04 160.02 11.99
N ASP A 656 -4.90 159.68 11.02
CA ASP A 656 -5.50 160.64 10.08
C ASP A 656 -6.34 161.70 10.82
N PHE A 657 -7.13 161.30 11.82
CA PHE A 657 -7.90 162.23 12.66
C PHE A 657 -6.99 163.17 13.45
N ARG A 658 -5.91 162.64 14.04
CA ARG A 658 -4.90 163.41 14.76
C ARG A 658 -4.22 164.44 13.85
N GLU A 659 -3.96 164.07 12.59
CA GLU A 659 -3.38 164.98 11.59
C GLU A 659 -4.33 166.14 11.27
N VAL A 660 -5.61 165.85 10.99
CA VAL A 660 -6.64 166.86 10.69
C VAL A 660 -6.84 167.85 11.84
N VAL A 661 -6.94 167.34 13.08
CA VAL A 661 -7.10 168.19 14.27
C VAL A 661 -5.86 169.07 14.50
N SER A 662 -4.65 168.54 14.27
CA SER A 662 -3.40 169.30 14.40
C SER A 662 -3.32 170.43 13.36
N GLN A 663 -3.77 170.17 12.12
CA GLN A 663 -3.89 171.15 11.03
C GLN A 663 -4.89 172.27 11.37
N MET A 664 -6.06 171.92 11.91
CA MET A 664 -7.09 172.89 12.31
C MET A 664 -6.66 173.81 13.45
N LEU A 665 -5.75 173.36 14.31
CA LEU A 665 -5.26 174.12 15.48
C LEU A 665 -4.05 175.02 15.19
N GLY A 666 -3.56 175.06 13.94
CA GLY A 666 -2.42 175.90 13.56
C GLY A 666 -1.08 175.46 14.17
N LEU A 667 -0.99 174.19 14.58
CA LEU A 667 0.21 173.60 15.17
C LEU A 667 1.14 173.10 14.05
N ASN A 668 2.41 173.51 14.05
CA ASN A 668 3.37 173.16 13.00
C ASN A 668 3.62 171.64 12.93
N MET A 669 3.29 171.03 11.79
CA MET A 669 3.30 169.58 11.54
C MET A 669 4.68 168.96 11.27
N THR A 670 5.77 169.72 11.37
CA THR A 670 7.14 169.23 11.09
C THR A 670 7.85 168.62 12.29
N ALA A 671 7.21 168.54 13.46
CA ALA A 671 7.76 167.90 14.65
C ALA A 671 7.05 166.55 14.91
N LEU A 672 7.76 165.45 14.66
CA LEU A 672 7.31 164.10 14.97
C LEU A 672 7.17 163.98 16.50
N ALA A 673 5.95 163.70 16.96
CA ALA A 673 5.50 163.64 18.36
C ALA A 673 5.08 164.98 19.01
N LEU A 674 4.03 165.62 18.50
CA LEU A 674 3.16 166.47 19.35
C LEU A 674 2.45 165.59 20.41
N PRO A 675 2.67 165.80 21.72
CA PRO A 675 1.94 165.05 22.74
C PRO A 675 0.44 165.39 22.72
N ASP A 676 -0.43 164.39 22.87
CA ASP A 676 -1.89 164.57 22.79
C ASP A 676 -2.42 165.61 23.79
N TYR A 677 -1.74 165.79 24.93
CA TYR A 677 -2.10 166.80 25.92
C TYR A 677 -2.00 168.24 25.37
N GLU A 678 -1.16 168.53 24.37
CA GLU A 678 -1.06 169.88 23.79
C GLU A 678 -2.22 170.20 22.85
N ILE A 679 -2.63 169.21 22.07
CA ILE A 679 -3.84 169.25 21.23
C ILE A 679 -5.07 169.42 22.14
N ILE A 680 -5.15 168.61 23.20
CA ILE A 680 -6.22 168.69 24.21
C ILE A 680 -6.21 170.04 24.90
N LYS A 681 -5.07 170.59 25.34
CA LYS A 681 -4.98 171.88 26.03
C LYS A 681 -5.32 173.07 25.13
N CYS A 682 -5.03 172.98 23.82
CA CYS A 682 -5.46 173.98 22.84
C CYS A 682 -6.96 173.90 22.56
N LEU A 683 -7.51 172.69 22.40
CA LEU A 683 -8.96 172.47 22.29
C LEU A 683 -9.67 172.92 23.57
N GLU A 684 -9.14 172.62 24.75
CA GLU A 684 -9.66 173.09 26.04
C GLU A 684 -9.67 174.61 26.12
N ARG A 685 -8.62 175.31 25.67
CA ARG A 685 -8.63 176.79 25.56
C ARG A 685 -9.69 177.29 24.58
N LEU A 686 -9.87 176.64 23.43
CA LEU A 686 -10.86 177.02 22.42
C LEU A 686 -12.30 176.78 22.92
N ILE A 687 -12.53 175.68 23.64
CA ILE A 687 -13.79 175.31 24.28
C ILE A 687 -14.09 176.27 25.45
N HIS A 688 -13.08 176.68 26.24
CA HIS A 688 -13.24 177.67 27.30
C HIS A 688 -13.57 179.09 26.78
N LEU A 689 -13.18 179.43 25.55
CA LEU A 689 -13.46 180.73 24.92
C LEU A 689 -14.86 180.82 24.29
N HIS A 690 -15.62 179.71 24.15
CA HIS A 690 -16.89 179.68 23.41
C HIS A 690 -18.14 179.22 24.20
N GLN A 691 -18.12 179.07 25.54
CA GLN A 691 -19.32 178.70 26.31
C GLN A 691 -19.61 179.55 27.57
N HIS A 692 -19.66 180.86 27.38
CA HIS A 692 -20.42 181.79 28.24
C HIS A 692 -21.67 182.32 27.49
N ARG A 693 -22.54 181.44 26.96
CA ARG A 693 -23.93 181.76 26.54
C ARG A 693 -24.71 180.51 26.06
N LEU A 694 -25.96 180.37 26.54
CA LEU A 694 -27.06 179.43 26.17
C LEU A 694 -26.92 177.99 26.75
N VAL A 695 -27.70 177.49 27.72
CA VAL A 695 -29.16 177.35 28.00
C VAL A 695 -29.88 176.23 27.20
N SER A 696 -30.37 175.23 27.96
CA SER A 696 -31.46 174.24 27.76
C SER A 696 -31.42 173.17 26.66
N CYS A 697 -31.43 171.89 27.09
CA CYS A 697 -32.23 170.71 26.65
C CYS A 697 -31.46 169.41 27.01
N ALA A 698 -31.87 168.59 27.99
CA ALA A 698 -32.97 167.61 28.00
C ALA A 698 -32.69 166.33 27.16
N CYS A 699 -32.86 165.15 27.82
CA CYS A 699 -33.16 163.81 27.26
C CYS A 699 -31.98 163.09 26.54
N LEU A 700 -31.67 161.79 26.62
CA LEU A 700 -32.30 160.47 26.90
C LEU A 700 -31.11 159.49 27.18
N LYS A 701 -31.06 158.49 28.10
CA LYS A 701 -31.90 157.31 28.38
C LYS A 701 -32.35 156.50 27.15
N ASP A 702 -31.68 155.37 26.87
CA ASP A 702 -32.26 154.04 26.59
C ASP A 702 -31.17 153.07 26.08
N MET A 703 -30.92 151.93 26.75
CA MET A 703 -31.66 150.66 26.76
C MET A 703 -31.49 149.84 25.47
N THR A 704 -30.70 148.77 25.57
CA THR A 704 -31.07 147.37 25.23
C THR A 704 -29.92 146.49 25.75
N SER A 705 -30.02 145.75 26.87
CA SER A 705 -30.87 144.60 27.19
C SER A 705 -30.56 143.33 26.40
N GLY A 706 -30.21 142.28 27.14
CA GLY A 706 -30.45 140.89 26.78
C GLY A 706 -29.18 140.10 26.48
N GLN A 707 -28.94 138.93 27.05
CA GLN A 707 -29.70 138.17 28.03
C GLN A 707 -28.81 136.99 28.44
N ASP A 708 -28.91 136.62 29.71
CA ASP A 708 -28.52 135.31 30.23
C ASP A 708 -28.86 134.15 29.28
N ARG A 709 -27.97 133.16 29.24
CA ARG A 709 -28.34 131.77 29.49
C ARG A 709 -27.10 130.91 29.77
N HIS A 710 -26.88 130.66 31.06
CA HIS A 710 -26.59 129.29 31.49
C HIS A 710 -27.73 128.37 31.01
N PRO A 711 -27.47 127.08 30.75
CA PRO A 711 -27.59 126.15 31.87
C PRO A 711 -26.51 125.05 31.91
N GLN A 712 -26.11 124.82 33.15
CA GLN A 712 -25.71 123.58 33.78
C GLN A 712 -26.38 122.32 33.20
N GLY A 713 -25.60 121.26 33.00
CA GLY A 713 -26.09 119.93 32.60
C GLY A 713 -25.10 118.82 32.95
N HIS A 714 -25.23 118.28 34.16
CA HIS A 714 -24.66 117.01 34.60
C HIS A 714 -25.21 115.81 33.81
N LEU A 715 -24.39 114.77 33.59
CA LEU A 715 -24.72 113.32 33.68
C LEU A 715 -23.46 112.52 33.26
N LYS A 716 -22.71 111.88 34.17
CA LYS A 716 -22.84 110.51 34.70
C LYS A 716 -22.72 109.36 33.68
N LEU A 717 -21.68 108.53 33.94
CA LEU A 717 -21.53 107.07 33.78
C LEU A 717 -21.66 106.42 32.39
N LEU A 718 -20.66 105.63 32.00
CA LEU A 718 -20.69 104.16 32.18
C LEU A 718 -19.31 103.52 31.89
N HIS A 719 -19.21 102.28 32.36
CA HIS A 719 -18.10 101.31 32.35
C HIS A 719 -17.24 101.24 31.08
#